data_AF-H6MVD4-F1
#
_entry.id   AF-H6MVD4-F1
#
_cell.length_a   1.000
_cell.length_b   1.000
_cell.length_c   1.000
_cell.angle_alpha   90.00
_cell.angle_beta   90.00
_cell.angle_gamma   90.00
#
_symmetry.space_group_name_H-M   'P 1'
#
loop_
_entity.id
_entity.type
_entity.pdbx_description
1 polymer ?
#
loop_
_entity_poly.entity_id
_entity_poly.type
_entity_poly.pdbx_seq_one_letter_code
_entity_poly.pdbx_strand_id
1 'polypeptide(L)'
;MTDTDLITAPASADTTTEAAAPKTRARSARTGLSGMVLSELRALAGELGIKGTSGMRKGDLIAAIKERQSGGSPKTGEQAKAGSPEQMTITADEPTGRPTRGRASKNGAAETGAGETSARENGTSRTSAADSDAAAGAEKTDAAPKKRSERESTDTSGESTSGGGEARTERRDNRADAEGDDASGNQRNRNRNRNNQNREGGQNRESGQNREGNRNGGNNQGGNNQGGQGQNGNRDNNRDDDDQGGRRRGRRFRERRRGRDRENTSGEPQISEDDVIAPVAGILDVLDNYAFVRTSGYLAGPNDVYVSMNLVRKNGLRRGDAITGAVKVPREGEQPNQRQKFNPLVRLDTVNGAEVEAARKRPEFGKLTPLYPNQRLRLETTPDRLSTRVIDLIMPIGKGQRALIVSPPKAGKTTIIQDIANAITTNNPECHLMVVLVDERPEEVTDMQRSVKGEVIASTFDRPPSDHTSVAELAIERAKRLVEGGKDVVVLLDSITRLGRAYNNASPASGRILSGGVDSTALYPPKRFLGAARNIENGGSLTIIASALVETGSTGDTVIFEEFKGTGNAELKLDRKIADRRVFPAVDVNQSSTRKDELLMSPEEFGIVYKLRRVLSGLDSQQAIDLLISQLKKTKTNVEFLMQVQTNAPGAMKDD
;
A
#
# COMPACT_ATOMS: atom_id res chain seq x y z
N MET A 1 -38.36 -42.01 28.36
CA MET A 1 -38.02 -40.86 29.20
C MET A 1 -37.32 -39.82 28.32
N THR A 2 -37.96 -39.13 27.37
CA THR A 2 -39.38 -38.71 27.24
C THR A 2 -39.81 -37.85 28.46
N ASP A 3 -40.37 -36.65 28.32
CA ASP A 3 -40.97 -35.94 27.16
C ASP A 3 -40.50 -34.46 27.15
N THR A 4 -40.51 -33.63 26.09
CA THR A 4 -41.29 -33.51 24.83
C THR A 4 -42.65 -32.82 24.94
N ASP A 5 -42.66 -31.48 24.84
CA ASP A 5 -43.77 -30.63 24.37
C ASP A 5 -43.14 -29.25 24.01
N LEU A 6 -43.27 -28.61 22.83
CA LEU A 6 -44.16 -28.75 21.66
C LEU A 6 -45.52 -28.02 21.79
N ILE A 7 -45.48 -26.68 21.73
CA ILE A 7 -46.68 -25.83 21.59
C ILE A 7 -46.89 -25.45 20.12
N THR A 8 -48.06 -25.79 19.59
CA THR A 8 -48.44 -25.64 18.17
C THR A 8 -49.31 -24.40 17.94
N ALA A 9 -49.24 -23.80 16.76
CA ALA A 9 -50.16 -22.73 16.34
C ALA A 9 -51.49 -23.28 15.79
N PRO A 10 -52.63 -22.56 15.92
CA PRO A 10 -53.89 -22.90 15.28
C PRO A 10 -54.05 -22.28 13.88
N ALA A 11 -54.89 -22.91 13.03
CA ALA A 11 -55.26 -22.49 11.67
C ALA A 11 -56.64 -23.10 11.29
N SER A 12 -57.33 -22.76 10.20
CA SER A 12 -57.00 -21.86 9.08
C SER A 12 -58.28 -21.28 8.43
N ALA A 13 -58.15 -20.16 7.71
CA ALA A 13 -59.12 -19.64 6.73
C ALA A 13 -58.38 -18.63 5.81
N ASP A 14 -57.84 -18.97 4.64
CA ASP A 14 -58.34 -19.69 3.46
C ASP A 14 -59.07 -18.79 2.44
N THR A 15 -58.40 -18.52 1.33
CA THR A 15 -58.94 -18.02 0.05
C THR A 15 -58.04 -18.54 -1.08
N THR A 16 -58.65 -19.03 -2.16
CA THR A 16 -58.01 -19.96 -3.09
C THR A 16 -57.40 -19.35 -4.35
N THR A 17 -56.27 -19.93 -4.79
CA THR A 17 -55.84 -20.15 -6.19
C THR A 17 -56.07 -19.09 -7.28
N GLU A 18 -54.98 -18.65 -7.91
CA GLU A 18 -54.65 -19.14 -9.26
C GLU A 18 -53.14 -19.00 -9.56
N ALA A 19 -52.63 -19.70 -10.58
CA ALA A 19 -51.19 -19.73 -10.92
C ALA A 19 -50.94 -19.33 -12.39
N ALA A 20 -49.92 -18.52 -12.64
CA ALA A 20 -49.57 -18.05 -13.99
C ALA A 20 -48.06 -18.09 -14.26
N ALA A 21 -47.68 -18.74 -15.37
CA ALA A 21 -46.30 -18.86 -15.86
C ALA A 21 -45.84 -17.56 -16.59
N PRO A 22 -44.51 -17.35 -16.79
CA PRO A 22 -43.96 -16.00 -16.98
C PRO A 22 -44.16 -15.42 -18.39
N LYS A 23 -44.39 -14.10 -18.45
CA LYS A 23 -44.39 -13.32 -19.70
C LYS A 23 -43.19 -12.37 -19.75
N THR A 24 -42.20 -12.71 -20.57
CA THR A 24 -41.09 -11.82 -20.93
C THR A 24 -41.54 -10.78 -21.96
N ARG A 25 -41.45 -9.48 -21.64
CA ARG A 25 -41.24 -8.39 -22.63
C ARG A 25 -40.97 -7.00 -22.02
N ALA A 26 -40.27 -6.18 -22.81
CA ALA A 26 -40.35 -4.71 -22.81
C ALA A 26 -40.01 -3.92 -21.52
N ARG A 27 -38.75 -4.00 -21.05
CA ARG A 27 -38.10 -2.91 -20.28
C ARG A 27 -36.69 -2.54 -20.81
N SER A 28 -36.54 -2.43 -22.13
CA SER A 28 -35.37 -1.80 -22.77
C SER A 28 -35.84 -0.82 -23.85
N ALA A 29 -36.26 0.37 -23.42
CA ALA A 29 -36.77 1.44 -24.27
C ALA A 29 -36.53 2.83 -23.66
N ARG A 30 -35.40 3.03 -22.96
CA ARG A 30 -34.99 4.34 -22.40
C ARG A 30 -33.49 4.54 -22.17
N THR A 31 -32.64 3.54 -22.43
CA THR A 31 -31.19 3.72 -22.62
C THR A 31 -30.92 4.07 -24.09
N GLY A 32 -30.35 5.24 -24.35
CA GLY A 32 -29.95 5.64 -25.70
C GLY A 32 -28.73 4.85 -26.21
N LEU A 33 -28.51 4.86 -27.52
CA LEU A 33 -27.43 4.11 -28.21
C LEU A 33 -26.01 4.35 -27.64
N SER A 34 -25.76 5.47 -26.97
CA SER A 34 -24.51 5.75 -26.25
C SER A 34 -24.25 4.80 -25.07
N GLY A 35 -25.30 4.28 -24.43
CA GLY A 35 -25.22 3.39 -23.27
C GLY A 35 -24.99 1.91 -23.60
N MET A 36 -25.35 1.46 -24.81
CA MET A 36 -25.19 0.05 -25.24
C MET A 36 -23.71 -0.38 -25.32
N VAL A 37 -23.45 -1.68 -25.18
CA VAL A 37 -22.12 -2.30 -25.32
C VAL A 37 -21.77 -2.45 -26.81
N LEU A 38 -20.48 -2.56 -27.14
CA LEU A 38 -20.00 -2.73 -28.53
C LEU A 38 -20.56 -4.00 -29.22
N SER A 39 -20.82 -5.06 -28.46
CA SER A 39 -21.48 -6.28 -28.94
C SER A 39 -22.94 -6.01 -29.34
N GLU A 40 -23.71 -5.36 -28.47
CA GLU A 40 -25.12 -4.99 -28.68
C GLU A 40 -25.26 -4.05 -29.88
N LEU A 41 -24.39 -3.04 -30.00
CA LEU A 41 -24.37 -2.13 -31.14
C LEU A 41 -24.04 -2.84 -32.46
N ARG A 42 -23.16 -3.86 -32.44
CA ARG A 42 -22.85 -4.66 -33.64
C ARG A 42 -24.01 -5.59 -34.02
N ALA A 43 -24.71 -6.17 -33.04
CA ALA A 43 -25.92 -6.96 -33.29
C ALA A 43 -27.03 -6.09 -33.91
N LEU A 44 -27.34 -4.95 -33.30
CA LEU A 44 -28.38 -4.02 -33.76
C LEU A 44 -28.03 -3.37 -35.11
N ALA A 45 -26.75 -3.10 -35.38
CA ALA A 45 -26.31 -2.69 -36.72
C ALA A 45 -26.45 -3.82 -37.76
N GLY A 46 -26.27 -5.08 -37.36
CA GLY A 46 -26.52 -6.26 -38.20
C GLY A 46 -28.00 -6.44 -38.55
N GLU A 47 -28.90 -6.29 -37.56
CA GLU A 47 -30.36 -6.29 -37.76
C GLU A 47 -30.82 -5.18 -38.72
N LEU A 48 -30.16 -4.01 -38.68
CA LEU A 48 -30.40 -2.89 -39.61
C LEU A 48 -29.70 -3.05 -40.99
N GLY A 49 -29.04 -4.18 -41.23
CA GLY A 49 -28.39 -4.53 -42.50
C GLY A 49 -27.11 -3.75 -42.81
N ILE A 50 -26.44 -3.19 -41.81
CA ILE A 50 -25.21 -2.41 -41.97
C ILE A 50 -24.02 -3.37 -42.12
N LYS A 51 -23.37 -3.37 -43.30
CA LYS A 51 -22.21 -4.20 -43.60
C LYS A 51 -20.91 -3.53 -43.12
N GLY A 52 -19.89 -4.33 -42.75
CA GLY A 52 -18.56 -3.83 -42.35
C GLY A 52 -18.38 -3.46 -40.86
N THR A 53 -19.35 -3.80 -40.01
CA THR A 53 -19.43 -3.40 -38.59
C THR A 53 -18.34 -3.98 -37.67
N SER A 54 -17.57 -4.98 -38.13
CA SER A 54 -16.51 -5.65 -37.37
C SER A 54 -15.28 -4.76 -37.11
N GLY A 55 -14.96 -3.83 -38.02
CA GLY A 55 -13.85 -2.89 -37.88
C GLY A 55 -14.22 -1.55 -37.23
N MET A 56 -15.52 -1.22 -37.15
CA MET A 56 -16.01 0.08 -36.67
C MET A 56 -15.83 0.27 -35.16
N ARG A 57 -15.51 1.49 -34.75
CA ARG A 57 -15.47 1.94 -33.35
C ARG A 57 -16.89 2.28 -32.85
N LYS A 58 -17.03 2.48 -31.54
CA LYS A 58 -18.35 2.70 -30.90
C LYS A 58 -19.08 3.94 -31.47
N GLY A 59 -18.36 5.02 -31.75
CA GLY A 59 -18.93 6.24 -32.33
C GLY A 59 -19.51 6.01 -33.72
N ASP A 60 -18.70 5.42 -34.61
CA ASP A 60 -19.05 5.13 -36.01
C ASP A 60 -20.27 4.21 -36.12
N LEU A 61 -20.33 3.17 -35.27
CA LEU A 61 -21.50 2.29 -35.13
C LEU A 61 -22.77 3.08 -34.74
N ILE A 62 -22.69 3.93 -33.71
CA ILE A 62 -23.84 4.74 -33.27
C ILE A 62 -24.28 5.72 -34.37
N ALA A 63 -23.35 6.29 -35.14
CA ALA A 63 -23.65 7.17 -36.26
C ALA A 63 -24.39 6.42 -37.38
N ALA A 64 -23.84 5.31 -37.86
CA ALA A 64 -24.44 4.49 -38.92
C ALA A 64 -25.82 3.93 -38.52
N ILE A 65 -25.99 3.50 -37.26
CA ILE A 65 -27.29 3.08 -36.72
C ILE A 65 -28.31 4.21 -36.77
N LYS A 66 -27.94 5.43 -36.31
CA LYS A 66 -28.84 6.59 -36.31
C LYS A 66 -29.24 7.00 -37.73
N GLU A 67 -28.28 7.06 -38.65
CA GLU A 67 -28.52 7.38 -40.06
C GLU A 67 -29.54 6.40 -40.67
N ARG A 68 -29.32 5.09 -40.46
CA ARG A 68 -30.22 4.03 -40.90
C ARG A 68 -31.62 4.10 -40.25
N GLN A 69 -31.69 4.43 -38.95
CA GLN A 69 -32.95 4.64 -38.22
C GLN A 69 -33.69 5.92 -38.64
N SER A 70 -33.00 6.92 -39.19
CA SER A 70 -33.61 8.18 -39.66
C SER A 70 -34.27 8.11 -41.05
N GLY A 71 -34.33 6.92 -41.68
CA GLY A 71 -35.06 6.71 -42.93
C GLY A 71 -34.31 7.12 -44.21
N GLY A 72 -32.99 7.29 -44.16
CA GLY A 72 -32.17 7.64 -45.31
C GLY A 72 -32.00 6.49 -46.31
N SER A 73 -32.82 6.47 -47.36
CA SER A 73 -32.54 5.67 -48.58
C SER A 73 -31.32 6.25 -49.32
N PRO A 74 -30.43 5.40 -49.88
CA PRO A 74 -29.20 5.87 -50.50
C PRO A 74 -29.49 6.61 -51.82
N LYS A 75 -28.89 7.81 -51.98
CA LYS A 75 -28.81 8.47 -53.29
C LYS A 75 -27.69 7.85 -54.11
N THR A 76 -28.04 7.00 -55.07
CA THR A 76 -27.20 6.78 -56.24
C THR A 76 -27.15 8.07 -57.07
N GLY A 77 -25.97 8.42 -57.56
CA GLY A 77 -25.74 9.58 -58.41
C GLY A 77 -24.61 9.28 -59.38
N GLU A 78 -24.96 9.07 -60.64
CA GLU A 78 -24.06 8.76 -61.76
C GLU A 78 -24.51 9.57 -63.00
N GLN A 79 -23.62 9.68 -64.00
CA GLN A 79 -23.67 10.50 -65.24
C GLN A 79 -22.96 11.86 -65.10
N ALA A 80 -22.10 12.30 -66.04
CA ALA A 80 -21.51 11.65 -67.24
C ALA A 80 -20.10 12.30 -67.49
N LYS A 81 -19.46 12.45 -68.68
CA LYS A 81 -19.79 12.30 -70.12
C LYS A 81 -18.47 12.44 -70.93
N ALA A 82 -18.28 11.99 -72.18
CA ALA A 82 -18.61 10.76 -72.92
C ALA A 82 -17.89 10.83 -74.29
N GLY A 83 -17.51 9.70 -74.92
CA GLY A 83 -17.03 9.69 -76.33
C GLY A 83 -15.98 8.65 -76.70
N SER A 84 -16.22 7.97 -77.84
CA SER A 84 -15.28 7.27 -78.72
C SER A 84 -15.31 7.99 -80.10
N PRO A 85 -14.56 7.64 -81.18
CA PRO A 85 -13.82 6.40 -81.47
C PRO A 85 -12.42 6.60 -82.13
N GLU A 86 -11.94 5.58 -82.87
CA GLU A 86 -10.77 5.56 -83.79
C GLU A 86 -9.37 5.53 -83.12
N GLN A 87 -8.32 4.89 -83.68
CA GLN A 87 -8.17 3.93 -84.80
C GLN A 87 -6.89 3.07 -84.60
N MET A 88 -6.80 1.90 -85.26
CA MET A 88 -5.61 1.19 -85.85
C MET A 88 -4.19 1.27 -85.19
N THR A 89 -3.32 0.22 -85.15
CA THR A 89 -3.22 -1.05 -85.91
C THR A 89 -2.17 -2.03 -85.34
N ILE A 90 -2.36 -3.36 -85.56
CA ILE A 90 -1.31 -4.42 -85.79
C ILE A 90 -0.40 -4.81 -84.58
N THR A 91 -0.02 -6.09 -84.30
CA THR A 91 -0.05 -7.38 -85.05
C THR A 91 -0.51 -8.59 -84.19
N ALA A 92 -1.13 -9.59 -84.86
CA ALA A 92 -1.00 -11.07 -84.80
C ALA A 92 -0.45 -11.80 -83.53
N ASP A 93 -1.08 -12.87 -83.00
CA ASP A 93 -1.25 -14.27 -83.51
C ASP A 93 0.06 -15.10 -83.57
N GLU A 94 0.13 -16.40 -83.24
CA GLU A 94 -0.88 -17.47 -83.04
C GLU A 94 -0.54 -18.39 -81.80
N PRO A 95 -1.36 -19.40 -81.41
CA PRO A 95 -1.19 -20.18 -80.16
C PRO A 95 -0.64 -21.62 -80.31
N THR A 96 -0.12 -22.21 -79.22
CA THR A 96 -0.26 -23.67 -78.87
C THR A 96 0.39 -24.00 -77.50
N GLY A 97 0.03 -25.15 -76.89
CA GLY A 97 0.91 -25.87 -75.96
C GLY A 97 0.61 -25.80 -74.44
N ARG A 98 0.11 -26.90 -73.88
CA ARG A 98 0.27 -27.33 -72.46
C ARG A 98 1.44 -28.36 -72.41
N PRO A 99 1.93 -28.82 -71.23
CA PRO A 99 1.83 -28.29 -69.86
C PRO A 99 3.18 -28.30 -69.09
N THR A 100 3.24 -27.87 -67.82
CA THR A 100 3.54 -28.73 -66.62
C THR A 100 3.90 -27.94 -65.33
N ARG A 101 3.58 -28.57 -64.18
CA ARG A 101 4.23 -28.57 -62.84
C ARG A 101 4.91 -27.27 -62.30
N GLY A 102 4.63 -26.82 -61.07
CA GLY A 102 3.69 -27.31 -60.05
C GLY A 102 4.03 -26.84 -58.61
N ARG A 103 3.13 -27.11 -57.64
CA ARG A 103 3.22 -26.82 -56.18
C ARG A 103 3.57 -25.35 -55.82
N ALA A 104 2.65 -24.50 -55.37
CA ALA A 104 1.48 -24.68 -54.49
C ALA A 104 1.81 -25.21 -53.08
N SER A 105 1.46 -24.39 -52.07
CA SER A 105 1.49 -24.68 -50.64
C SER A 105 0.38 -23.85 -49.97
N LYS A 106 -0.50 -24.48 -49.17
CA LYS A 106 -1.06 -23.98 -47.88
C LYS A 106 -2.31 -24.73 -47.40
N ASN A 107 -2.43 -24.76 -46.07
CA ASN A 107 -3.65 -24.73 -45.24
C ASN A 107 -4.67 -25.88 -45.28
N GLY A 108 -5.31 -26.09 -44.12
CA GLY A 108 -6.48 -26.95 -43.89
C GLY A 108 -6.52 -27.38 -42.41
N ALA A 109 -7.63 -27.16 -41.70
CA ALA A 109 -7.73 -27.43 -40.26
C ALA A 109 -9.17 -27.79 -39.82
N ALA A 110 -9.25 -28.37 -38.61
CA ALA A 110 -10.42 -28.54 -37.74
C ALA A 110 -11.48 -29.65 -38.03
N GLU A 111 -11.51 -30.61 -37.09
CA GLU A 111 -12.67 -31.03 -36.27
C GLU A 111 -13.83 -31.92 -36.80
N THR A 112 -13.89 -33.10 -36.15
CA THR A 112 -15.07 -33.80 -35.58
C THR A 112 -16.02 -34.66 -36.43
N GLY A 113 -16.13 -35.93 -35.99
CA GLY A 113 -17.11 -36.98 -36.32
C GLY A 113 -16.54 -38.30 -35.74
N ALA A 114 -17.07 -38.95 -34.70
CA ALA A 114 -18.42 -39.53 -34.45
C ALA A 114 -18.66 -40.86 -35.22
N GLY A 115 -19.12 -41.91 -34.51
CA GLY A 115 -19.70 -43.12 -35.13
C GLY A 115 -18.98 -44.46 -34.89
N GLU A 116 -19.35 -45.14 -33.80
CA GLU A 116 -19.64 -46.58 -33.66
C GLU A 116 -19.05 -47.66 -34.62
N THR A 117 -18.26 -48.57 -34.02
CA THR A 117 -18.25 -50.06 -34.15
C THR A 117 -18.56 -50.78 -35.49
N SER A 118 -17.69 -51.73 -35.89
CA SER A 118 -18.00 -53.18 -35.88
C SER A 118 -16.83 -54.09 -36.33
N ALA A 119 -16.56 -55.16 -35.54
CA ALA A 119 -15.83 -56.41 -35.88
C ALA A 119 -14.36 -56.32 -36.38
N ARG A 120 -13.50 -57.34 -36.30
CA ARG A 120 -13.66 -58.81 -36.12
C ARG A 120 -12.59 -59.42 -35.19
N GLU A 121 -12.84 -60.66 -34.73
CA GLU A 121 -11.94 -61.84 -34.52
C GLU A 121 -10.41 -61.60 -34.36
N ASN A 122 -9.65 -62.23 -33.46
CA ASN A 122 -9.83 -63.28 -32.44
C ASN A 122 -8.82 -62.98 -31.29
N GLY A 123 -8.85 -63.53 -30.07
CA GLY A 123 -9.63 -64.61 -29.47
C GLY A 123 -8.72 -65.39 -28.50
N THR A 124 -9.24 -65.91 -27.37
CA THR A 124 -8.53 -66.83 -26.43
C THR A 124 -7.28 -66.27 -25.69
N SER A 125 -7.12 -66.33 -24.37
CA SER A 125 -8.01 -66.56 -23.23
C SER A 125 -7.27 -66.19 -21.93
N ARG A 126 -8.03 -65.85 -20.88
CA ARG A 126 -8.02 -66.43 -19.51
C ARG A 126 -6.77 -67.23 -19.04
N THR A 127 -6.32 -67.15 -17.77
CA THR A 127 -6.84 -66.45 -16.57
C THR A 127 -5.82 -66.50 -15.43
N SER A 128 -5.96 -65.59 -14.45
CA SER A 128 -5.74 -65.79 -13.00
C SER A 128 -4.36 -66.19 -12.46
N ALA A 129 -4.06 -66.04 -11.17
CA ALA A 129 -4.42 -65.04 -10.15
C ALA A 129 -3.71 -65.45 -8.85
N ALA A 130 -3.24 -64.48 -8.05
CA ALA A 130 -2.77 -64.70 -6.67
C ALA A 130 -1.57 -65.68 -6.57
N ASP A 131 -1.00 -65.98 -5.40
CA ASP A 131 -1.19 -65.42 -4.05
C ASP A 131 0.12 -65.56 -3.24
N SER A 132 0.23 -64.86 -2.10
CA SER A 132 1.12 -65.23 -0.96
C SER A 132 2.66 -65.22 -1.22
N ASP A 133 3.58 -65.23 -0.24
CA ASP A 133 3.49 -64.74 1.14
C ASP A 133 4.85 -64.28 1.72
N ALA A 134 4.76 -63.77 2.95
CA ALA A 134 5.74 -63.27 3.92
C ALA A 134 7.11 -63.98 4.12
N ALA A 135 7.97 -63.22 4.84
CA ALA A 135 8.99 -63.67 5.82
C ALA A 135 10.32 -64.31 5.31
N ALA A 136 11.42 -64.35 6.07
CA ALA A 136 11.94 -63.44 7.12
C ALA A 136 13.41 -63.81 7.49
N GLY A 137 14.22 -62.82 7.88
CA GLY A 137 15.58 -63.02 8.46
C GLY A 137 16.68 -63.43 7.45
N ALA A 138 17.97 -63.42 7.80
CA ALA A 138 18.64 -62.85 8.97
C ALA A 138 20.14 -62.55 8.65
N GLU A 139 20.85 -61.93 9.59
CA GLU A 139 22.32 -61.83 9.78
C GLU A 139 23.24 -62.81 8.98
N LYS A 140 24.50 -62.50 8.56
CA LYS A 140 25.61 -61.75 9.21
C LYS A 140 26.87 -61.62 8.30
N THR A 141 27.88 -60.86 8.76
CA THR A 141 29.35 -60.95 8.49
C THR A 141 29.96 -60.85 7.07
N ASP A 142 30.69 -59.73 6.86
CA ASP A 142 32.11 -59.63 6.44
C ASP A 142 32.62 -59.75 4.97
N ALA A 143 33.82 -59.14 4.81
CA ALA A 143 34.85 -59.30 3.78
C ALA A 143 34.60 -58.83 2.32
N ALA A 144 35.13 -57.64 2.02
CA ALA A 144 35.68 -57.27 0.69
C ALA A 144 37.05 -58.00 0.44
N PRO A 145 37.78 -57.91 -0.71
CA PRO A 145 37.73 -56.84 -1.73
C PRO A 145 38.17 -57.16 -3.20
N LYS A 146 38.36 -56.09 -4.01
CA LYS A 146 39.25 -55.94 -5.21
C LYS A 146 38.91 -56.66 -6.55
N LYS A 147 38.50 -55.87 -7.55
CA LYS A 147 39.29 -55.37 -8.73
C LYS A 147 38.37 -54.48 -9.60
N ARG A 148 38.73 -53.37 -10.25
CA ARG A 148 39.98 -52.75 -10.77
C ARG A 148 40.30 -53.04 -12.25
N SER A 149 39.92 -52.09 -13.11
CA SER A 149 40.64 -51.61 -14.31
C SER A 149 40.49 -50.07 -14.30
N GLU A 150 41.50 -49.21 -14.46
CA GLU A 150 42.51 -49.09 -15.54
C GLU A 150 41.87 -48.68 -16.88
N ARG A 151 42.38 -47.69 -17.65
CA ARG A 151 43.57 -46.80 -17.56
C ARG A 151 43.32 -45.55 -18.47
N GLU A 152 44.17 -44.56 -18.77
CA GLU A 152 45.61 -44.22 -18.59
C GLU A 152 45.72 -42.65 -18.63
N SER A 153 46.58 -41.97 -17.86
CA SER A 153 47.88 -41.33 -18.23
C SER A 153 47.84 -40.25 -19.35
N THR A 154 48.69 -39.21 -19.40
CA THR A 154 49.99 -38.89 -18.75
C THR A 154 50.01 -37.43 -18.21
N ASP A 155 50.71 -37.02 -17.15
CA ASP A 155 52.15 -37.14 -16.71
C ASP A 155 53.03 -35.98 -17.30
N THR A 156 54.12 -35.45 -16.70
CA THR A 156 55.04 -35.93 -15.63
C THR A 156 55.79 -34.78 -14.89
N SER A 157 56.18 -34.97 -13.61
CA SER A 157 57.35 -34.34 -12.88
C SER A 157 57.49 -32.81 -12.78
N GLY A 158 58.30 -32.19 -11.90
CA GLY A 158 59.22 -32.61 -10.81
C GLY A 158 60.07 -31.39 -10.35
N GLU A 159 60.86 -31.38 -9.26
CA GLU A 159 61.11 -32.41 -8.25
C GLU A 159 61.67 -31.80 -6.92
N SER A 160 62.20 -32.67 -6.06
CA SER A 160 62.65 -32.56 -4.67
C SER A 160 63.68 -31.45 -4.28
N THR A 161 63.63 -31.01 -3.01
CA THR A 161 64.72 -31.14 -2.01
C THR A 161 64.28 -30.66 -0.60
N SER A 162 65.07 -30.92 0.45
CA SER A 162 64.61 -30.90 1.85
C SER A 162 65.64 -30.41 2.88
N GLY A 163 65.13 -29.87 4.00
CA GLY A 163 65.88 -29.54 5.23
C GLY A 163 66.15 -28.04 5.42
N GLY A 164 66.01 -27.46 6.61
CA GLY A 164 65.51 -27.98 7.90
C GLY A 164 65.58 -26.89 8.99
N GLY A 165 64.85 -27.02 10.10
CA GLY A 165 64.91 -26.05 11.20
C GLY A 165 63.75 -26.10 12.21
N GLU A 166 64.09 -26.35 13.48
CA GLU A 166 63.23 -26.33 14.67
C GLU A 166 63.11 -24.89 15.25
N ALA A 167 62.31 -24.56 16.29
CA ALA A 167 60.96 -24.94 16.73
C ALA A 167 60.57 -24.11 17.99
N ARG A 168 59.25 -23.92 18.24
CA ARG A 168 58.64 -23.39 19.52
C ARG A 168 59.00 -21.93 19.89
N THR A 169 58.34 -21.21 20.82
CA THR A 169 57.23 -21.52 21.77
C THR A 169 56.30 -20.29 21.95
N GLU A 170 55.08 -20.53 22.46
CA GLU A 170 54.11 -19.51 22.94
C GLU A 170 54.43 -19.02 24.38
N ARG A 171 53.82 -17.89 24.82
CA ARG A 171 53.12 -17.65 26.15
C ARG A 171 52.83 -16.14 26.38
N ARG A 172 51.62 -15.71 26.82
CA ARG A 172 50.98 -15.68 28.17
C ARG A 172 51.65 -14.69 29.16
N ASP A 173 50.99 -14.01 30.11
CA ASP A 173 49.59 -14.05 30.63
C ASP A 173 49.19 -12.71 31.34
N ASN A 174 47.88 -12.48 31.56
CA ASN A 174 47.19 -11.80 32.69
C ASN A 174 47.60 -10.41 33.31
N ARG A 175 46.63 -9.46 33.23
CA ARG A 175 45.78 -8.90 34.35
C ARG A 175 46.35 -7.94 35.43
N ALA A 176 45.50 -6.94 35.80
CA ALA A 176 45.33 -6.26 37.12
C ALA A 176 45.60 -4.72 37.23
N ASP A 177 44.50 -3.99 37.52
CA ASP A 177 44.27 -2.97 38.58
C ASP A 177 44.94 -1.57 38.69
N ALA A 178 44.17 -0.69 39.34
CA ALA A 178 44.52 0.53 40.11
C ALA A 178 44.56 1.94 39.44
N GLU A 179 44.38 2.95 40.30
CA GLU A 179 44.14 4.38 40.03
C GLU A 179 45.39 5.25 40.33
N GLY A 180 45.44 6.49 39.84
CA GLY A 180 46.40 7.51 40.32
C GLY A 180 46.69 8.68 39.37
N ASP A 181 46.87 9.88 39.95
CA ASP A 181 47.32 11.13 39.31
C ASP A 181 48.82 11.04 38.85
N ASP A 182 49.44 11.99 38.12
CA ASP A 182 49.20 13.44 38.02
C ASP A 182 49.84 14.08 36.75
N ALA A 183 49.52 15.36 36.54
CA ALA A 183 50.36 16.44 35.99
C ALA A 183 50.62 16.59 34.48
N SER A 184 50.00 17.67 33.96
CA SER A 184 50.50 18.65 32.97
C SER A 184 50.19 18.43 31.46
N GLY A 185 49.77 19.51 30.76
CA GLY A 185 49.33 19.37 29.35
C GLY A 185 48.77 20.59 28.57
N ASN A 186 48.75 21.81 29.14
CA ASN A 186 48.64 23.09 28.39
C ASN A 186 47.28 23.57 27.77
N GLN A 187 47.15 24.90 27.74
CA GLN A 187 46.33 25.76 26.84
C GLN A 187 44.80 25.54 26.62
N ARG A 188 44.01 26.41 27.29
CA ARG A 188 42.59 26.67 27.00
C ARG A 188 42.42 27.47 25.69
N ASN A 189 41.59 26.99 24.77
CA ASN A 189 41.30 27.67 23.50
C ASN A 189 39.97 28.46 23.57
N ARG A 190 39.95 29.71 23.09
CA ARG A 190 38.74 30.57 23.01
C ARG A 190 38.63 31.17 21.61
N ASN A 191 37.77 30.59 20.79
CA ASN A 191 37.62 31.00 19.40
C ASN A 191 36.72 32.26 19.28
N ARG A 192 37.10 33.23 18.43
CA ARG A 192 36.29 34.40 18.12
C ARG A 192 36.57 34.91 16.69
N ASN A 193 35.50 35.30 16.00
CA ASN A 193 35.50 35.81 14.63
C ASN A 193 36.61 36.82 14.30
N ARG A 194 37.18 36.70 13.10
CA ARG A 194 37.09 37.76 12.08
C ARG A 194 37.41 37.22 10.69
N ASN A 195 36.57 37.58 9.73
CA ASN A 195 36.79 37.37 8.29
C ASN A 195 37.15 38.74 7.72
N ASN A 196 38.21 38.88 6.91
CA ASN A 196 38.52 40.15 6.25
C ASN A 196 39.21 40.01 4.87
N GLN A 197 38.58 40.62 3.86
CA GLN A 197 39.14 41.29 2.68
C GLN A 197 40.58 40.97 2.22
N ASN A 198 40.73 40.41 1.01
CA ASN A 198 41.34 41.05 -0.18
C ASN A 198 41.72 40.00 -1.26
N ARG A 199 42.21 40.33 -2.47
CA ARG A 199 41.89 41.37 -3.49
C ARG A 199 43.01 41.33 -4.55
N GLU A 200 42.66 41.33 -5.86
CA GLU A 200 43.61 41.29 -7.01
C GLU A 200 44.54 40.01 -7.02
N GLY A 201 45.18 39.60 -8.13
CA GLY A 201 44.98 39.94 -9.53
C GLY A 201 46.22 39.69 -10.41
N GLY A 202 46.11 38.88 -11.49
CA GLY A 202 46.98 39.01 -12.67
C GLY A 202 47.85 37.81 -13.15
N GLN A 203 47.44 37.25 -14.30
CA GLN A 203 48.26 36.89 -15.48
C GLN A 203 49.20 35.65 -15.52
N ASN A 204 49.33 35.15 -16.76
CA ASN A 204 50.36 34.27 -17.35
C ASN A 204 50.39 32.79 -16.90
N ARG A 205 50.67 31.81 -17.77
CA ARG A 205 50.80 31.78 -19.26
C ARG A 205 50.67 30.31 -19.74
N GLU A 206 50.39 30.13 -21.04
CA GLU A 206 50.86 29.05 -21.98
C GLU A 206 51.06 27.59 -21.48
N SER A 207 50.93 26.52 -22.25
CA SER A 207 50.48 26.17 -23.61
C SER A 207 50.43 24.63 -23.60
N GLY A 208 49.58 23.87 -24.29
CA GLY A 208 48.67 24.09 -25.42
C GLY A 208 48.67 22.80 -26.26
N GLN A 209 47.83 22.73 -27.31
CA GLN A 209 47.87 21.68 -28.36
C GLN A 209 47.47 20.24 -27.90
N ASN A 210 46.91 19.35 -28.73
CA ASN A 210 46.55 19.44 -30.16
C ASN A 210 45.43 18.45 -30.56
N ARG A 211 44.58 18.86 -31.52
CA ARG A 211 44.08 18.07 -32.70
C ARG A 211 43.26 16.77 -32.53
N GLU A 212 42.44 16.32 -33.49
CA GLU A 212 41.69 16.91 -34.65
C GLU A 212 40.63 15.87 -35.13
N GLY A 213 39.70 16.25 -36.02
CA GLY A 213 38.70 15.33 -36.63
C GLY A 213 37.26 15.62 -36.18
N ASN A 214 36.42 16.45 -36.80
CA ASN A 214 36.30 16.96 -38.18
C ASN A 214 35.77 15.93 -39.22
N ARG A 215 34.45 16.00 -39.53
CA ARG A 215 33.92 16.29 -40.89
C ARG A 215 32.38 16.39 -41.00
N ASN A 216 31.96 17.31 -41.86
CA ASN A 216 30.75 17.47 -42.71
C ASN A 216 29.40 16.77 -42.38
N GLY A 217 28.24 17.36 -42.69
CA GLY A 217 28.00 18.74 -43.18
C GLY A 217 26.82 18.90 -44.16
N GLY A 218 26.15 20.06 -44.09
CA GLY A 218 25.15 20.52 -45.07
C GLY A 218 23.72 19.97 -44.90
N ASN A 219 22.67 20.61 -45.46
CA ASN A 219 22.57 22.00 -45.93
C ASN A 219 21.09 22.43 -46.07
N ASN A 220 20.70 23.61 -45.55
CA ASN A 220 19.61 24.51 -46.00
C ASN A 220 19.15 25.46 -44.87
N GLN A 221 18.56 26.63 -45.10
CA GLN A 221 18.84 27.78 -45.99
C GLN A 221 17.70 28.81 -45.85
N GLY A 222 18.02 30.09 -45.64
CA GLY A 222 17.10 31.23 -45.82
C GLY A 222 16.41 31.75 -44.54
N GLY A 223 16.49 33.07 -44.31
CA GLY A 223 15.80 33.77 -43.22
C GLY A 223 16.56 34.97 -42.64
N ASN A 224 16.55 36.11 -43.35
CA ASN A 224 17.26 37.34 -42.97
C ASN A 224 16.92 37.80 -41.53
N ASN A 225 17.86 38.13 -40.63
CA ASN A 225 18.93 39.14 -40.63
C ASN A 225 18.51 40.43 -39.86
N GLN A 226 19.22 40.67 -38.73
CA GLN A 226 19.75 41.95 -38.18
C GLN A 226 18.92 43.25 -38.27
N GLY A 227 18.90 44.14 -37.27
CA GLY A 227 19.56 44.24 -35.94
C GLY A 227 18.85 45.36 -35.14
N GLY A 228 19.33 45.90 -34.02
CA GLY A 228 20.58 45.75 -33.27
C GLY A 228 20.58 46.69 -32.04
N GLN A 229 21.66 46.70 -31.25
CA GLN A 229 21.90 47.53 -30.05
C GLN A 229 21.67 49.05 -30.28
N GLY A 230 21.41 49.92 -29.29
CA GLY A 230 21.38 49.79 -27.82
C GLY A 230 21.87 51.09 -27.12
N GLN A 231 21.99 51.06 -25.78
CA GLN A 231 22.63 52.07 -24.89
C GLN A 231 21.94 53.43 -24.57
N ASN A 232 21.88 53.67 -23.24
CA ASN A 232 22.21 54.89 -22.46
C ASN A 232 21.65 56.28 -22.81
N GLY A 233 21.14 56.97 -21.79
CA GLY A 233 20.89 58.42 -21.81
C GLY A 233 20.29 59.00 -20.52
N ASN A 234 21.06 59.08 -19.43
CA ASN A 234 20.67 59.88 -18.25
C ASN A 234 20.71 61.37 -18.59
N ARG A 235 19.64 62.12 -18.28
CA ARG A 235 19.72 63.50 -17.77
C ARG A 235 18.37 64.03 -17.29
N ASP A 236 18.34 64.50 -16.05
CA ASP A 236 17.37 65.48 -15.59
C ASP A 236 17.57 66.82 -16.32
N ASN A 237 16.48 67.54 -16.55
CA ASN A 237 16.43 68.99 -16.30
C ASN A 237 14.98 69.49 -16.33
N ASN A 238 14.65 70.41 -15.42
CA ASN A 238 13.39 71.14 -15.47
C ASN A 238 13.32 72.02 -16.73
N ARG A 239 12.10 72.18 -17.26
CA ARG A 239 11.61 73.48 -17.69
C ARG A 239 10.09 73.51 -17.60
N ASP A 240 9.59 74.47 -16.84
CA ASP A 240 8.21 74.92 -16.91
C ASP A 240 7.97 75.60 -18.26
N ASP A 241 6.79 75.41 -18.83
CA ASP A 241 6.12 76.40 -19.68
C ASP A 241 4.60 76.15 -19.60
N ASP A 242 3.82 77.21 -19.43
CA ASP A 242 2.37 77.16 -19.27
C ASP A 242 1.66 77.06 -20.63
N ASP A 243 0.61 76.23 -20.74
CA ASP A 243 -0.57 76.61 -21.52
C ASP A 243 -1.89 75.97 -21.05
N GLN A 244 -3.00 76.49 -21.54
CA GLN A 244 -4.31 76.52 -20.88
C GLN A 244 -5.26 75.42 -21.39
N GLY A 245 -5.92 74.68 -20.48
CA GLY A 245 -6.80 73.54 -20.85
C GLY A 245 -8.10 73.31 -20.06
N GLY A 246 -8.21 73.84 -18.83
CA GLY A 246 -9.48 73.93 -18.08
C GLY A 246 -10.11 72.65 -17.48
N ARG A 247 -11.34 72.82 -16.96
CA ARG A 247 -12.26 71.80 -16.37
C ARG A 247 -11.99 71.30 -14.92
N ARG A 248 -11.81 72.23 -13.97
CA ARG A 248 -12.11 71.97 -12.53
C ARG A 248 -13.62 72.06 -12.22
N ARG A 249 -14.33 70.93 -12.14
CA ARG A 249 -15.61 70.76 -11.38
C ARG A 249 -15.90 69.27 -11.17
N GLY A 250 -16.34 68.86 -9.97
CA GLY A 250 -16.93 67.52 -9.76
C GLY A 250 -16.24 66.48 -8.87
N ARG A 251 -15.30 66.83 -7.96
CA ARG A 251 -14.79 65.89 -6.93
C ARG A 251 -14.70 66.50 -5.53
N ARG A 252 -15.84 66.61 -4.83
CA ARG A 252 -15.92 66.89 -3.37
C ARG A 252 -17.32 66.63 -2.78
N PHE A 253 -17.88 65.42 -2.93
CA PHE A 253 -19.06 64.96 -2.15
C PHE A 253 -19.34 63.45 -2.26
N ARG A 254 -18.37 62.58 -1.87
CA ARG A 254 -18.69 61.15 -1.60
C ARG A 254 -17.85 60.43 -0.54
N GLU A 255 -17.22 61.18 0.35
CA GLU A 255 -16.82 60.69 1.66
C GLU A 255 -17.92 61.02 2.68
N ARG A 256 -17.99 60.30 3.81
CA ARG A 256 -19.07 60.36 4.82
C ARG A 256 -20.43 59.72 4.42
N ARG A 257 -20.43 58.43 4.03
CA ARG A 257 -21.45 57.42 4.43
C ARG A 257 -21.10 55.98 3.99
N ARG A 258 -19.94 55.49 4.45
CA ARG A 258 -19.60 54.05 4.51
C ARG A 258 -19.00 53.63 5.87
N GLY A 259 -19.31 54.40 6.92
CA GLY A 259 -19.18 53.95 8.31
C GLY A 259 -20.50 53.31 8.75
N ARG A 260 -20.64 52.01 8.47
CA ARG A 260 -21.59 51.08 9.10
C ARG A 260 -21.14 49.67 8.79
N ASP A 261 -20.14 49.22 9.56
CA ASP A 261 -20.02 47.85 10.06
C ASP A 261 -20.42 46.75 9.07
N ARG A 262 -19.71 46.71 7.94
CA ARG A 262 -19.45 45.43 7.27
C ARG A 262 -18.30 44.75 7.98
N GLU A 263 -18.60 44.29 9.19
CA GLU A 263 -17.83 43.23 9.83
C GLU A 263 -17.74 42.02 8.88
N ASN A 264 -16.64 41.29 8.95
CA ASN A 264 -16.20 40.44 7.83
C ASN A 264 -16.86 39.05 7.81
N THR A 265 -18.19 39.00 7.95
CA THR A 265 -19.04 37.78 7.94
C THR A 265 -19.18 37.19 6.52
N SER A 266 -18.10 37.22 5.74
CA SER A 266 -18.02 36.81 4.34
C SER A 266 -17.92 35.28 4.22
N GLY A 267 -19.04 34.59 4.45
CA GLY A 267 -19.18 33.15 4.20
C GLY A 267 -19.38 32.25 5.43
N GLU A 268 -19.82 32.80 6.56
CA GLU A 268 -20.45 31.99 7.61
C GLU A 268 -21.95 31.84 7.28
N PRO A 269 -22.54 30.64 7.40
CA PRO A 269 -23.94 30.43 7.05
C PRO A 269 -24.87 31.19 8.01
N GLN A 270 -25.67 32.10 7.47
CA GLN A 270 -26.67 32.83 8.25
C GLN A 270 -27.78 31.87 8.70
N ILE A 271 -28.00 31.82 10.01
CA ILE A 271 -29.05 31.03 10.66
C ILE A 271 -30.30 31.91 10.77
N SER A 272 -31.43 31.44 10.24
CA SER A 272 -32.76 31.98 10.58
C SER A 272 -33.31 31.25 11.80
N GLU A 273 -34.13 31.89 12.61
CA GLU A 273 -34.76 31.23 13.78
C GLU A 273 -35.65 30.03 13.36
N ASP A 274 -36.15 30.05 12.13
CA ASP A 274 -36.93 29.00 11.47
C ASP A 274 -36.07 27.87 10.82
N ASP A 275 -34.75 27.81 11.05
CA ASP A 275 -33.88 26.81 10.41
C ASP A 275 -33.87 25.47 11.17
N VAL A 276 -34.14 24.38 10.46
CA VAL A 276 -34.03 23.03 11.03
C VAL A 276 -32.56 22.66 11.16
N ILE A 277 -32.07 22.64 12.40
CA ILE A 277 -30.70 22.28 12.74
C ILE A 277 -30.67 20.82 13.20
N ALA A 278 -29.91 19.97 12.50
CA ALA A 278 -29.64 18.60 12.92
C ALA A 278 -28.23 18.48 13.55
N PRO A 279 -28.05 17.68 14.62
CA PRO A 279 -26.73 17.38 15.15
C PRO A 279 -25.97 16.46 14.18
N VAL A 280 -24.65 16.60 14.12
CA VAL A 280 -23.77 15.71 13.35
C VAL A 280 -22.49 15.39 14.13
N ALA A 281 -21.95 14.19 13.87
CA ALA A 281 -20.63 13.76 14.28
C ALA A 281 -19.93 13.08 13.09
N GLY A 282 -18.60 13.18 13.03
CA GLY A 282 -17.80 12.50 12.00
C GLY A 282 -16.36 12.98 11.97
N ILE A 283 -15.60 12.56 10.96
CA ILE A 283 -14.17 12.84 10.86
C ILE A 283 -13.90 13.88 9.76
N LEU A 284 -13.19 14.95 10.09
CA LEU A 284 -12.85 16.03 9.18
C LEU A 284 -11.76 15.58 8.20
N ASP A 285 -12.12 15.48 6.94
CA ASP A 285 -11.22 15.26 5.81
C ASP A 285 -10.97 16.61 5.11
N VAL A 286 -9.77 17.18 5.31
CA VAL A 286 -9.36 18.46 4.71
C VAL A 286 -8.58 18.18 3.44
N LEU A 287 -9.05 18.74 2.32
CA LEU A 287 -8.45 18.68 0.99
C LEU A 287 -8.07 20.10 0.54
N ASP A 288 -7.34 20.25 -0.56
CA ASP A 288 -6.62 21.50 -0.92
C ASP A 288 -7.47 22.78 -0.88
N ASN A 289 -8.72 22.69 -1.35
CA ASN A 289 -9.62 23.82 -1.55
C ASN A 289 -10.93 23.74 -0.75
N TYR A 290 -11.18 22.62 -0.07
CA TYR A 290 -12.44 22.34 0.62
C TYR A 290 -12.25 21.25 1.68
N ALA A 291 -13.14 21.19 2.67
CA ALA A 291 -13.14 20.14 3.68
C ALA A 291 -14.53 19.53 3.82
N PHE A 292 -14.58 18.24 4.18
CA PHE A 292 -15.81 17.51 4.44
C PHE A 292 -15.73 16.81 5.79
N VAL A 293 -16.85 16.73 6.52
CA VAL A 293 -17.00 15.79 7.64
C VAL A 293 -17.53 14.47 7.06
N ARG A 294 -16.72 13.42 7.14
CA ARG A 294 -17.12 12.06 6.77
C ARG A 294 -18.04 11.52 7.85
N THR A 295 -19.33 11.33 7.53
CA THR A 295 -20.35 10.91 8.51
C THR A 295 -20.54 9.39 8.54
N SER A 296 -20.25 8.71 7.44
CA SER A 296 -20.38 7.25 7.28
C SER A 296 -19.08 6.47 7.47
N GLY A 297 -18.12 7.02 8.23
CA GLY A 297 -16.80 6.42 8.49
C GLY A 297 -15.67 7.18 7.81
N TYR A 298 -14.82 6.47 7.06
CA TYR A 298 -13.56 7.00 6.50
C TYR A 298 -13.56 7.25 4.98
N LEU A 299 -14.66 6.90 4.31
CA LEU A 299 -14.87 7.12 2.87
C LEU A 299 -15.86 8.26 2.63
N ALA A 300 -15.84 8.82 1.42
CA ALA A 300 -16.77 9.86 1.00
C ALA A 300 -18.21 9.32 0.92
N GLY A 301 -19.10 9.89 1.74
CA GLY A 301 -20.51 9.55 1.79
C GLY A 301 -21.40 10.55 1.05
N PRO A 302 -22.65 10.17 0.67
CA PRO A 302 -23.63 11.12 0.16
C PRO A 302 -24.11 12.12 1.23
N ASN A 303 -24.00 11.74 2.51
CA ASN A 303 -24.45 12.52 3.67
C ASN A 303 -23.32 13.35 4.30
N ASP A 304 -22.15 13.41 3.66
CA ASP A 304 -21.00 14.17 4.17
C ASP A 304 -21.31 15.67 4.27
N VAL A 305 -20.77 16.31 5.31
CA VAL A 305 -21.07 17.71 5.63
C VAL A 305 -19.98 18.61 5.09
N TYR A 306 -20.34 19.63 4.32
CA TYR A 306 -19.40 20.62 3.81
C TYR A 306 -18.90 21.54 4.92
N VAL A 307 -17.58 21.71 5.04
CA VAL A 307 -16.95 22.63 5.99
C VAL A 307 -16.21 23.72 5.24
N SER A 308 -16.53 24.98 5.54
CA SER A 308 -15.87 26.12 4.89
C SER A 308 -14.42 26.24 5.36
N MET A 309 -13.50 26.56 4.44
CA MET A 309 -12.08 26.74 4.78
C MET A 309 -11.85 27.94 5.73
N ASN A 310 -12.83 28.84 5.87
CA ASN A 310 -12.82 29.88 6.89
C ASN A 310 -13.06 29.28 8.28
N LEU A 311 -14.01 28.36 8.45
CA LEU A 311 -14.26 27.69 9.72
C LEU A 311 -13.07 26.78 10.13
N VAL A 312 -12.49 26.05 9.16
CA VAL A 312 -11.26 25.25 9.37
C VAL A 312 -10.13 26.11 9.93
N ARG A 313 -9.81 27.25 9.28
CA ARG A 313 -8.74 28.16 9.70
C ARG A 313 -9.06 28.87 11.02
N LYS A 314 -10.29 29.40 11.17
CA LYS A 314 -10.78 30.10 12.38
C LYS A 314 -10.65 29.21 13.62
N ASN A 315 -10.94 27.91 13.49
CA ASN A 315 -10.93 26.96 14.60
C ASN A 315 -9.68 26.08 14.70
N GLY A 316 -8.65 26.29 13.85
CA GLY A 316 -7.39 25.53 13.91
C GLY A 316 -7.55 24.03 13.61
N LEU A 317 -8.57 23.67 12.84
CA LEU A 317 -8.91 22.27 12.54
C LEU A 317 -7.93 21.67 11.53
N ARG A 318 -7.72 20.36 11.64
CA ARG A 318 -6.73 19.58 10.88
C ARG A 318 -7.40 18.31 10.34
N ARG A 319 -6.86 17.73 9.27
CA ARG A 319 -7.32 16.43 8.73
C ARG A 319 -7.30 15.36 9.84
N GLY A 320 -8.30 14.50 9.89
CA GLY A 320 -8.45 13.46 10.92
C GLY A 320 -9.06 13.92 12.25
N ASP A 321 -9.45 15.20 12.40
CA ASP A 321 -10.15 15.63 13.62
C ASP A 321 -11.56 15.04 13.65
N ALA A 322 -11.89 14.28 14.70
CA ALA A 322 -13.29 13.91 14.94
C ALA A 322 -14.00 15.14 15.51
N ILE A 323 -15.08 15.59 14.88
CA ILE A 323 -15.82 16.78 15.29
C ILE A 323 -17.29 16.48 15.49
N THR A 324 -17.89 17.15 16.48
CA THR A 324 -19.34 17.22 16.65
C THR A 324 -19.81 18.64 16.43
N GLY A 325 -21.05 18.80 15.96
CA GLY A 325 -21.60 20.10 15.64
C GLY A 325 -23.01 20.00 15.10
N ALA A 326 -23.42 21.02 14.36
CA ALA A 326 -24.79 21.15 13.89
C ALA A 326 -24.84 21.65 12.43
N VAL A 327 -25.74 21.07 11.64
CA VAL A 327 -25.92 21.36 10.21
C VAL A 327 -27.31 21.93 9.94
N LYS A 328 -27.41 22.82 8.95
CA LYS A 328 -28.70 23.25 8.40
C LYS A 328 -29.22 22.15 7.46
N VAL A 329 -30.40 21.63 7.77
CA VAL A 329 -31.14 20.73 6.89
C VAL A 329 -32.09 21.59 6.03
N PRO A 330 -32.13 21.44 4.69
CA PRO A 330 -33.14 22.09 3.86
C PRO A 330 -34.55 21.69 4.30
N ARG A 331 -35.52 22.61 4.25
CA ARG A 331 -36.90 22.27 4.68
C ARG A 331 -37.55 21.30 3.70
N GLU A 332 -38.50 20.51 4.21
CA GLU A 332 -39.30 19.61 3.37
C GLU A 332 -40.12 20.44 2.35
N GLY A 333 -39.87 20.23 1.06
CA GLY A 333 -40.41 21.05 -0.05
C GLY A 333 -39.49 22.19 -0.54
N GLU A 334 -38.46 22.56 0.21
CA GLU A 334 -37.43 23.49 -0.26
C GLU A 334 -36.44 22.74 -1.17
N GLN A 335 -36.40 23.09 -2.46
CA GLN A 335 -35.54 22.37 -3.40
C GLN A 335 -34.07 22.51 -2.99
N PRO A 336 -33.31 21.40 -2.82
CA PRO A 336 -31.90 21.48 -2.51
C PRO A 336 -31.20 22.23 -3.64
N ASN A 337 -30.63 23.37 -3.28
CA ASN A 337 -30.02 24.32 -4.21
C ASN A 337 -29.02 23.55 -5.09
N GLN A 338 -29.24 23.43 -6.41
CA GLN A 338 -28.44 22.51 -7.27
C GLN A 338 -26.92 22.76 -7.22
N ARG A 339 -26.52 23.94 -6.73
CA ARG A 339 -25.14 24.40 -6.52
C ARG A 339 -24.54 24.00 -5.16
N GLN A 340 -25.33 23.51 -4.22
CA GLN A 340 -24.95 23.05 -2.88
C GLN A 340 -25.37 21.57 -2.71
N LYS A 341 -24.54 20.66 -3.23
CA LYS A 341 -24.79 19.20 -3.18
C LYS A 341 -24.74 18.60 -1.76
N PHE A 342 -24.16 19.31 -0.79
CA PHE A 342 -23.90 18.84 0.56
C PHE A 342 -24.31 19.92 1.58
N ASN A 343 -24.85 19.49 2.73
CA ASN A 343 -25.28 20.40 3.79
C ASN A 343 -24.06 21.07 4.45
N PRO A 344 -24.09 22.38 4.75
CA PRO A 344 -22.98 23.06 5.41
C PRO A 344 -22.98 22.82 6.94
N LEU A 345 -21.78 22.72 7.52
CA LEU A 345 -21.60 22.82 8.97
C LEU A 345 -21.84 24.27 9.42
N VAL A 346 -22.77 24.44 10.35
CA VAL A 346 -23.22 25.74 10.86
C VAL A 346 -22.62 26.05 12.22
N ARG A 347 -22.65 25.06 13.13
CA ARG A 347 -22.08 25.16 14.48
C ARG A 347 -21.08 24.04 14.69
N LEU A 348 -20.02 24.32 15.44
CA LEU A 348 -19.01 23.35 15.86
C LEU A 348 -19.03 23.31 17.39
N ASP A 349 -19.25 22.12 17.95
CA ASP A 349 -19.56 21.94 19.37
C ASP A 349 -18.35 21.35 20.10
N THR A 350 -17.75 20.27 19.58
CA THR A 350 -16.50 19.69 20.12
C THR A 350 -15.52 19.28 19.03
N VAL A 351 -14.24 19.19 19.41
CA VAL A 351 -13.15 18.67 18.58
C VAL A 351 -12.38 17.62 19.39
N ASN A 352 -12.37 16.39 18.89
CA ASN A 352 -11.80 15.20 19.53
C ASN A 352 -12.34 14.88 20.93
N GLY A 353 -13.56 15.34 21.24
CA GLY A 353 -14.19 15.23 22.56
C GLY A 353 -13.80 16.35 23.55
N ALA A 354 -13.01 17.33 23.12
CA ALA A 354 -12.65 18.51 23.89
C ALA A 354 -13.28 19.79 23.29
N GLU A 355 -13.25 20.88 24.04
CA GLU A 355 -13.70 22.19 23.55
C GLU A 355 -12.85 22.71 22.38
N VAL A 356 -13.48 23.49 21.49
CA VAL A 356 -12.85 24.04 20.28
C VAL A 356 -11.60 24.88 20.60
N GLU A 357 -11.58 25.58 21.74
CA GLU A 357 -10.43 26.36 22.22
C GLU A 357 -9.20 25.49 22.53
N ALA A 358 -9.39 24.34 23.16
CA ALA A 358 -8.31 23.42 23.51
C ALA A 358 -7.66 22.84 22.25
N ALA A 359 -8.48 22.49 21.25
CA ALA A 359 -8.01 21.97 19.97
C ALA A 359 -7.19 22.99 19.13
N ARG A 360 -7.30 24.30 19.40
CA ARG A 360 -6.40 25.31 18.83
C ARG A 360 -5.02 25.34 19.50
N LYS A 361 -4.95 25.06 20.80
CA LYS A 361 -3.75 25.20 21.65
C LYS A 361 -2.82 23.98 21.61
N ARG A 362 -3.31 22.81 21.18
CA ARG A 362 -2.52 21.56 21.09
C ARG A 362 -1.33 21.66 20.11
N PRO A 363 -0.20 20.99 20.40
CA PRO A 363 0.97 20.94 19.51
C PRO A 363 0.65 20.26 18.16
N GLU A 364 1.57 20.39 17.20
CA GLU A 364 1.54 19.64 15.93
C GLU A 364 2.39 18.38 16.05
N PHE A 365 1.88 17.25 15.58
CA PHE A 365 2.57 15.95 15.63
C PHE A 365 3.99 15.98 15.03
N GLY A 366 4.22 16.79 14.00
CA GLY A 366 5.53 16.96 13.37
C GLY A 366 6.56 17.76 14.18
N LYS A 367 6.15 18.45 15.24
CA LYS A 367 7.00 19.28 16.12
C LYS A 367 7.32 18.61 17.46
N LEU A 368 6.72 17.44 17.74
CA LEU A 368 6.90 16.68 18.98
C LEU A 368 8.18 15.83 18.94
N THR A 369 8.94 15.81 20.04
CA THR A 369 10.21 15.05 20.15
C THR A 369 9.95 13.54 20.04
N PRO A 370 10.51 12.84 19.04
CA PRO A 370 10.40 11.39 18.94
C PRO A 370 11.41 10.70 19.88
N LEU A 371 10.92 9.78 20.70
CA LEU A 371 11.73 8.93 21.58
C LEU A 371 11.71 7.46 21.12
N TYR A 372 12.62 6.66 21.69
CA TYR A 372 12.47 5.21 21.68
C TYR A 372 11.30 4.80 22.61
N PRO A 373 10.56 3.73 22.29
CA PRO A 373 9.61 3.12 23.23
C PRO A 373 10.30 2.70 24.53
N ASN A 374 9.71 3.08 25.66
CA ASN A 374 10.21 2.81 27.02
C ASN A 374 9.13 2.27 27.97
N GLN A 375 7.87 2.22 27.54
CA GLN A 375 6.78 1.52 28.23
C GLN A 375 6.34 0.35 27.34
N ARG A 376 6.32 -0.87 27.88
CA ARG A 376 5.95 -2.09 27.16
C ARG A 376 4.44 -2.31 27.16
N LEU A 377 3.90 -2.61 25.98
CA LEU A 377 2.55 -3.17 25.81
C LEU A 377 2.66 -4.67 26.08
N ARG A 378 2.38 -5.11 27.31
CA ARG A 378 2.34 -6.55 27.65
C ARG A 378 1.16 -7.21 26.93
N LEU A 379 1.42 -8.33 26.27
CA LEU A 379 0.47 -9.09 25.45
C LEU A 379 0.00 -10.38 26.12
N GLU A 380 0.80 -10.98 27.01
CA GLU A 380 0.40 -12.13 27.82
C GLU A 380 -0.94 -11.85 28.53
N THR A 381 -1.93 -12.73 28.30
CA THR A 381 -3.30 -12.61 28.85
C THR A 381 -3.68 -13.87 29.62
N THR A 382 -4.01 -14.95 28.91
CA THR A 382 -4.38 -16.24 29.49
C THR A 382 -3.35 -17.32 29.14
N PRO A 383 -3.16 -18.37 29.98
CA PRO A 383 -2.09 -19.35 29.79
C PRO A 383 -2.15 -20.11 28.45
N ASP A 384 -3.34 -20.27 27.88
CA ASP A 384 -3.62 -20.90 26.59
C ASP A 384 -3.20 -20.04 25.38
N ARG A 385 -3.10 -18.71 25.53
CA ARG A 385 -2.74 -17.78 24.45
C ARG A 385 -1.23 -17.73 24.23
N LEU A 386 -0.67 -18.89 23.88
CA LEU A 386 0.76 -19.10 23.62
C LEU A 386 1.32 -18.17 22.53
N SER A 387 0.48 -17.73 21.57
CA SER A 387 0.81 -16.68 20.60
C SER A 387 1.32 -15.40 21.27
N THR A 388 0.51 -14.83 22.16
CA THR A 388 0.86 -13.59 22.89
C THR A 388 2.08 -13.80 23.79
N ARG A 389 2.13 -14.94 24.51
CA ARG A 389 3.25 -15.31 25.39
C ARG A 389 4.58 -15.44 24.65
N VAL A 390 4.60 -16.04 23.46
CA VAL A 390 5.80 -16.15 22.60
C VAL A 390 6.22 -14.77 22.07
N ILE A 391 5.28 -13.93 21.62
CA ILE A 391 5.61 -12.57 21.15
C ILE A 391 6.23 -11.75 22.28
N ASP A 392 5.68 -11.80 23.50
CA ASP A 392 6.21 -11.05 24.64
C ASP A 392 7.66 -11.45 25.01
N LEU A 393 8.10 -12.67 24.71
CA LEU A 393 9.45 -13.16 24.99
C LEU A 393 10.45 -12.90 23.85
N ILE A 394 9.98 -12.86 22.60
CA ILE A 394 10.83 -12.88 21.40
C ILE A 394 10.79 -11.55 20.62
N MET A 395 9.67 -10.83 20.65
CA MET A 395 9.50 -9.49 20.08
C MET A 395 8.62 -8.61 21.00
N PRO A 396 9.12 -8.21 22.18
CA PRO A 396 8.38 -7.32 23.07
C PRO A 396 8.06 -6.01 22.35
N ILE A 397 6.81 -5.53 22.50
CA ILE A 397 6.28 -4.36 21.80
C ILE A 397 6.19 -3.18 22.77
N GLY A 398 6.73 -2.04 22.39
CA GLY A 398 6.62 -0.81 23.17
C GLY A 398 5.54 0.14 22.68
N LYS A 399 5.08 1.03 23.57
CA LYS A 399 4.32 2.23 23.22
C LYS A 399 5.16 3.11 22.31
N GLY A 400 4.74 3.23 21.04
CA GLY A 400 5.49 3.92 19.99
C GLY A 400 6.25 3.03 19.00
N GLN A 401 6.07 1.70 19.04
CA GLN A 401 6.77 0.77 18.14
C GLN A 401 6.35 0.95 16.67
N ARG A 402 7.30 0.72 15.75
CA ARG A 402 7.08 0.45 14.32
C ARG A 402 7.36 -1.04 14.06
N ALA A 403 6.39 -1.89 14.35
CA ALA A 403 6.51 -3.33 14.21
C ALA A 403 6.03 -3.81 12.83
N LEU A 404 6.73 -4.81 12.27
CA LEU A 404 6.33 -5.51 11.05
C LEU A 404 6.07 -6.99 11.35
N ILE A 405 4.87 -7.48 11.01
CA ILE A 405 4.54 -8.91 11.05
C ILE A 405 4.80 -9.46 9.64
N VAL A 406 5.96 -10.09 9.46
CA VAL A 406 6.45 -10.59 8.18
C VAL A 406 5.92 -12.00 7.98
N SER A 407 4.90 -12.14 7.14
CA SER A 407 4.15 -13.39 6.97
C SER A 407 4.12 -13.85 5.52
N PRO A 408 4.50 -15.10 5.22
CA PRO A 408 4.05 -15.74 3.99
C PRO A 408 2.53 -16.03 4.05
N PRO A 409 1.85 -16.23 2.90
CA PRO A 409 0.44 -16.57 2.88
C PRO A 409 0.13 -17.84 3.71
N LYS A 410 -1.02 -17.84 4.39
CA LYS A 410 -1.53 -18.92 5.26
C LYS A 410 -0.75 -19.20 6.56
N ALA A 411 0.32 -18.48 6.90
CA ALA A 411 1.10 -18.72 8.12
C ALA A 411 0.47 -18.24 9.46
N GLY A 412 -0.81 -17.84 9.47
CA GLY A 412 -1.52 -17.43 10.69
C GLY A 412 -1.56 -15.92 10.98
N LYS A 413 -1.13 -15.06 10.05
CA LYS A 413 -1.21 -13.57 10.08
C LYS A 413 -2.42 -13.03 10.85
N THR A 414 -3.62 -13.35 10.39
CA THR A 414 -4.87 -12.75 10.89
C THR A 414 -5.13 -13.13 12.35
N THR A 415 -4.84 -14.37 12.75
CA THR A 415 -4.92 -14.84 14.14
C THR A 415 -3.94 -14.10 15.04
N ILE A 416 -2.69 -13.88 14.59
CA ILE A 416 -1.70 -13.10 15.36
C ILE A 416 -2.16 -11.64 15.55
N ILE A 417 -2.74 -11.02 14.52
CA ILE A 417 -3.29 -9.66 14.60
C ILE A 417 -4.46 -9.59 15.59
N GLN A 418 -5.38 -10.58 15.56
CA GLN A 418 -6.51 -10.69 16.48
C GLN A 418 -6.07 -10.95 17.94
N ASP A 419 -5.05 -11.80 18.15
CA ASP A 419 -4.49 -12.06 19.47
C ASP A 419 -3.81 -10.81 20.05
N ILE A 420 -3.02 -10.08 19.25
CA ILE A 420 -2.42 -8.79 19.64
C ILE A 420 -3.52 -7.76 19.97
N ALA A 421 -4.54 -7.65 19.12
CA ALA A 421 -5.65 -6.72 19.32
C ALA A 421 -6.39 -6.98 20.65
N ASN A 422 -6.78 -8.23 20.90
CA ASN A 422 -7.50 -8.60 22.10
C ASN A 422 -6.62 -8.49 23.36
N ALA A 423 -5.33 -8.82 23.26
CA ALA A 423 -4.37 -8.60 24.33
C ALA A 423 -4.23 -7.13 24.71
N ILE A 424 -4.10 -6.23 23.73
CA ILE A 424 -4.00 -4.78 23.97
C ILE A 424 -5.28 -4.25 24.63
N THR A 425 -6.47 -4.63 24.14
CA THR A 425 -7.75 -4.20 24.77
C THR A 425 -8.00 -4.76 26.17
N THR A 426 -7.32 -5.86 26.54
CA THR A 426 -7.44 -6.48 27.87
C THR A 426 -6.43 -5.88 28.85
N ASN A 427 -5.17 -5.73 28.42
CA ASN A 427 -4.06 -5.35 29.29
C ASN A 427 -3.75 -3.85 29.31
N ASN A 428 -4.12 -3.11 28.25
CA ASN A 428 -3.82 -1.69 28.07
C ASN A 428 -5.09 -0.94 27.58
N PRO A 429 -6.21 -0.98 28.32
CA PRO A 429 -7.50 -0.42 27.88
C PRO A 429 -7.50 1.11 27.74
N GLU A 430 -6.45 1.81 28.17
CA GLU A 430 -6.23 3.23 27.92
C GLU A 430 -5.73 3.54 26.50
N CYS A 431 -5.18 2.53 25.80
CA CYS A 431 -4.73 2.68 24.42
C CYS A 431 -5.92 2.69 23.43
N HIS A 432 -6.02 3.73 22.60
CA HIS A 432 -7.03 3.79 21.55
C HIS A 432 -6.63 2.86 20.39
N LEU A 433 -7.26 1.67 20.34
CA LEU A 433 -7.01 0.67 19.30
C LEU A 433 -7.77 0.98 18.01
N MET A 434 -7.04 1.11 16.91
CA MET A 434 -7.54 1.22 15.54
C MET A 434 -7.06 0.02 14.72
N VAL A 435 -7.94 -0.58 13.91
CA VAL A 435 -7.59 -1.66 12.99
C VAL A 435 -7.90 -1.21 11.57
N VAL A 436 -6.88 -1.09 10.72
CA VAL A 436 -6.99 -0.58 9.35
C VAL A 436 -6.79 -1.73 8.38
N LEU A 437 -7.85 -2.12 7.67
CA LEU A 437 -7.89 -3.23 6.73
C LEU A 437 -7.99 -2.69 5.30
N VAL A 438 -7.05 -3.08 4.43
CA VAL A 438 -6.85 -2.48 3.10
C VAL A 438 -6.70 -3.57 2.05
N ASP A 439 -7.54 -3.55 1.01
CA ASP A 439 -7.56 -4.55 -0.08
C ASP A 439 -7.76 -5.99 0.46
N GLU A 440 -8.44 -6.11 1.61
CA GLU A 440 -8.70 -7.40 2.26
C GLU A 440 -10.16 -7.82 2.12
N ARG A 441 -10.45 -9.08 2.44
CA ARG A 441 -11.72 -9.73 2.13
C ARG A 441 -12.88 -9.30 3.03
N PRO A 442 -14.12 -9.15 2.50
CA PRO A 442 -15.30 -8.84 3.31
C PRO A 442 -15.54 -9.82 4.48
N GLU A 443 -15.25 -11.11 4.30
CA GLU A 443 -15.36 -12.10 5.38
C GLU A 443 -14.32 -11.87 6.50
N GLU A 444 -13.07 -11.54 6.16
CA GLU A 444 -12.01 -11.24 7.13
C GLU A 444 -12.26 -9.90 7.85
N VAL A 445 -12.82 -8.90 7.14
CA VAL A 445 -13.29 -7.64 7.74
C VAL A 445 -14.43 -7.89 8.73
N THR A 446 -15.40 -8.74 8.37
CA THR A 446 -16.55 -9.06 9.23
C THR A 446 -16.14 -9.83 10.48
N ASP A 447 -15.18 -10.76 10.36
CA ASP A 447 -14.61 -11.45 11.52
C ASP A 447 -13.87 -10.47 12.44
N MET A 448 -12.97 -9.64 11.89
CA MET A 448 -12.24 -8.63 12.68
C MET A 448 -13.19 -7.68 13.43
N GLN A 449 -14.29 -7.23 12.79
CA GLN A 449 -15.31 -6.38 13.42
C GLN A 449 -16.08 -7.05 14.57
N ARG A 450 -16.16 -8.39 14.60
CA ARG A 450 -16.83 -9.15 15.66
C ARG A 450 -15.86 -9.59 16.76
N SER A 451 -14.61 -9.87 16.37
CA SER A 451 -13.59 -10.50 17.20
C SER A 451 -12.65 -9.51 17.89
N VAL A 452 -12.71 -8.20 17.58
CA VAL A 452 -11.86 -7.16 18.19
C VAL A 452 -12.66 -5.97 18.74
N LYS A 453 -12.38 -5.58 19.99
CA LYS A 453 -12.97 -4.40 20.65
C LYS A 453 -12.19 -3.11 20.31
N GLY A 454 -12.29 -2.63 19.07
CA GLY A 454 -11.59 -1.44 18.62
C GLY A 454 -12.26 -0.70 17.46
N GLU A 455 -11.66 0.40 17.03
CA GLU A 455 -12.10 1.16 15.86
C GLU A 455 -11.66 0.44 14.57
N VAL A 456 -12.52 -0.43 14.04
CA VAL A 456 -12.23 -1.19 12.81
C VAL A 456 -12.63 -0.40 11.56
N ILE A 457 -11.64 -0.12 10.73
CA ILE A 457 -11.66 0.76 9.56
C ILE A 457 -11.29 -0.11 8.34
N ALA A 458 -12.15 -0.22 7.35
CA ALA A 458 -11.94 -1.14 6.24
C ALA A 458 -12.18 -0.52 4.85
N SER A 459 -11.36 -0.94 3.89
CA SER A 459 -11.51 -0.69 2.45
C SER A 459 -11.26 -2.02 1.73
N THR A 460 -12.35 -2.74 1.44
CA THR A 460 -12.36 -4.10 0.87
C THR A 460 -11.89 -4.15 -0.59
N PHE A 461 -11.37 -5.30 -1.04
CA PHE A 461 -10.75 -5.47 -2.37
C PHE A 461 -11.64 -5.17 -3.59
N ASP A 462 -12.96 -5.04 -3.41
CA ASP A 462 -13.92 -4.67 -4.45
C ASP A 462 -13.89 -3.16 -4.79
N ARG A 463 -13.17 -2.37 -3.99
CA ARG A 463 -13.03 -0.91 -4.14
C ARG A 463 -11.84 -0.51 -5.01
N PRO A 464 -11.85 0.69 -5.63
CA PRO A 464 -10.71 1.18 -6.41
C PRO A 464 -9.50 1.50 -5.49
N PRO A 465 -8.26 1.42 -5.98
CA PRO A 465 -7.06 1.74 -5.21
C PRO A 465 -7.04 3.14 -4.55
N SER A 466 -7.79 4.10 -5.08
CA SER A 466 -7.99 5.44 -4.49
C SER A 466 -8.76 5.43 -3.17
N ASP A 467 -9.70 4.49 -2.98
CA ASP A 467 -10.45 4.34 -1.72
C ASP A 467 -9.52 3.79 -0.64
N HIS A 468 -8.62 2.86 -1.02
CA HIS A 468 -7.63 2.26 -0.12
C HIS A 468 -6.65 3.30 0.43
N THR A 469 -6.08 4.15 -0.45
CA THR A 469 -5.14 5.20 -0.02
C THR A 469 -5.84 6.28 0.81
N SER A 470 -7.02 6.74 0.38
CA SER A 470 -7.80 7.75 1.10
C SER A 470 -8.16 7.34 2.54
N VAL A 471 -8.60 6.09 2.72
CA VAL A 471 -8.91 5.53 4.05
C VAL A 471 -7.66 5.46 4.93
N ALA A 472 -6.55 4.95 4.40
CA ALA A 472 -5.30 4.87 5.15
C ALA A 472 -4.77 6.25 5.56
N GLU A 473 -4.85 7.25 4.68
CA GLU A 473 -4.44 8.63 4.99
C GLU A 473 -5.30 9.26 6.09
N LEU A 474 -6.62 9.14 6.00
CA LEU A 474 -7.53 9.71 7.00
C LEU A 474 -7.40 8.99 8.35
N ALA A 475 -7.18 7.67 8.35
CA ALA A 475 -6.89 6.88 9.56
C ALA A 475 -5.57 7.28 10.23
N ILE A 476 -4.48 7.48 9.49
CA ILE A 476 -3.20 7.88 10.09
C ILE A 476 -3.17 9.34 10.52
N GLU A 477 -3.90 10.24 9.85
CA GLU A 477 -4.10 11.59 10.37
C GLU A 477 -4.99 11.58 11.63
N ARG A 478 -6.06 10.78 11.68
CA ARG A 478 -6.88 10.58 12.88
C ARG A 478 -6.04 10.14 14.08
N ALA A 479 -5.19 9.13 13.90
CA ALA A 479 -4.27 8.66 14.93
C ALA A 479 -3.35 9.79 15.45
N LYS A 480 -2.79 10.61 14.55
CA LYS A 480 -1.97 11.78 14.95
C LYS A 480 -2.76 12.82 15.75
N ARG A 481 -4.01 13.11 15.40
CA ARG A 481 -4.86 14.07 16.14
C ARG A 481 -5.16 13.61 17.57
N LEU A 482 -5.30 12.30 17.79
CA LEU A 482 -5.47 11.69 19.11
C LEU A 482 -4.18 11.78 19.95
N VAL A 483 -3.03 11.51 19.33
CA VAL A 483 -1.71 11.60 19.99
C VAL A 483 -1.32 13.05 20.32
N GLU A 484 -1.67 14.02 19.47
CA GLU A 484 -1.58 15.46 19.78
C GLU A 484 -2.45 15.86 20.99
N GLY A 485 -3.44 15.04 21.37
CA GLY A 485 -4.23 15.17 22.59
C GLY A 485 -3.73 14.35 23.78
N GLY A 486 -2.50 13.83 23.71
CA GLY A 486 -1.85 13.08 24.80
C GLY A 486 -2.26 11.61 24.94
N LYS A 487 -3.02 11.05 23.99
CA LYS A 487 -3.46 9.65 24.04
C LYS A 487 -2.44 8.70 23.42
N ASP A 488 -2.32 7.51 24.00
CA ASP A 488 -1.70 6.37 23.33
C ASP A 488 -2.64 5.80 22.26
N VAL A 489 -2.10 5.55 21.07
CA VAL A 489 -2.84 5.01 19.93
C VAL A 489 -2.08 3.83 19.35
N VAL A 490 -2.79 2.72 19.11
CA VAL A 490 -2.27 1.55 18.41
C VAL A 490 -3.01 1.39 17.11
N VAL A 491 -2.29 1.39 15.99
CA VAL A 491 -2.83 1.11 14.65
C VAL A 491 -2.33 -0.26 14.19
N LEU A 492 -3.24 -1.22 14.06
CA LEU A 492 -2.98 -2.50 13.41
C LEU A 492 -3.30 -2.36 11.92
N LEU A 493 -2.32 -2.46 11.03
CA LEU A 493 -2.52 -2.33 9.57
C LEU A 493 -2.39 -3.70 8.89
N ASP A 494 -3.44 -4.12 8.19
CA ASP A 494 -3.44 -5.32 7.36
C ASP A 494 -3.79 -4.96 5.89
N SER A 495 -2.83 -4.80 4.98
CA SER A 495 -1.37 -4.93 5.12
C SER A 495 -0.61 -3.76 4.49
N ILE A 496 0.63 -3.52 4.93
CA ILE A 496 1.49 -2.48 4.33
C ILE A 496 1.88 -2.84 2.89
N THR A 497 1.97 -4.13 2.56
CA THR A 497 2.23 -4.60 1.19
C THR A 497 1.05 -4.28 0.27
N ARG A 498 -0.18 -4.57 0.70
CA ARG A 498 -1.41 -4.19 -0.02
C ARG A 498 -1.55 -2.67 -0.17
N LEU A 499 -1.26 -1.90 0.90
CA LEU A 499 -1.25 -0.44 0.82
C LEU A 499 -0.19 0.09 -0.17
N GLY A 500 1.01 -0.50 -0.20
CA GLY A 500 2.05 -0.20 -1.19
C GLY A 500 1.58 -0.45 -2.63
N ARG A 501 0.92 -1.59 -2.88
CA ARG A 501 0.27 -1.89 -4.18
C ARG A 501 -0.81 -0.86 -4.53
N ALA A 502 -1.63 -0.45 -3.56
CA ALA A 502 -2.68 0.55 -3.78
C ALA A 502 -2.10 1.90 -4.22
N TYR A 503 -1.06 2.40 -3.53
CA TYR A 503 -0.37 3.63 -3.97
C TYR A 503 0.32 3.47 -5.33
N ASN A 504 0.94 2.33 -5.62
CA ASN A 504 1.55 2.05 -6.93
C ASN A 504 0.54 2.09 -8.08
N ASN A 505 -0.70 1.65 -7.82
CA ASN A 505 -1.76 1.61 -8.83
C ASN A 505 -2.59 2.90 -8.91
N ALA A 506 -2.59 3.73 -7.85
CA ALA A 506 -3.33 5.00 -7.78
C ALA A 506 -2.48 6.23 -8.17
N SER A 507 -1.15 6.16 -8.04
CA SER A 507 -0.26 7.29 -8.31
C SER A 507 0.00 7.47 -9.81
N PRO A 508 0.10 8.72 -10.32
CA PRO A 508 0.64 8.96 -11.66
C PRO A 508 2.08 8.43 -11.77
N ALA A 509 2.41 7.77 -12.88
CA ALA A 509 3.74 7.19 -13.09
C ALA A 509 4.82 8.28 -13.14
N SER A 510 5.89 8.13 -12.34
CA SER A 510 7.02 9.07 -12.28
C SER A 510 8.02 8.91 -13.43
N GLY A 511 7.89 7.84 -14.22
CA GLY A 511 8.88 7.39 -15.19
C GLY A 511 10.10 6.69 -14.59
N ARG A 512 10.18 6.55 -13.26
CA ARG A 512 11.25 5.85 -12.53
C ARG A 512 10.71 4.61 -11.82
N ILE A 513 10.66 3.52 -12.58
CA ILE A 513 10.17 2.22 -12.14
C ILE A 513 11.36 1.38 -11.64
N LEU A 514 11.24 0.86 -10.42
CA LEU A 514 12.18 -0.07 -9.79
C LEU A 514 11.99 -1.50 -10.31
N SER A 515 12.94 -2.38 -10.01
CA SER A 515 12.79 -3.83 -10.18
C SER A 515 11.44 -4.32 -9.62
N GLY A 516 10.79 -5.24 -10.34
CA GLY A 516 9.47 -5.75 -9.94
C GLY A 516 8.27 -4.85 -10.28
N GLY A 517 8.48 -3.74 -11.00
CA GLY A 517 7.38 -2.92 -11.55
C GLY A 517 6.79 -1.89 -10.56
N VAL A 518 7.56 -1.53 -9.53
CA VAL A 518 7.15 -0.60 -8.47
C VAL A 518 7.68 0.80 -8.77
N ASP A 519 6.84 1.83 -8.78
CA ASP A 519 7.27 3.20 -8.98
C ASP A 519 8.02 3.72 -7.74
N SER A 520 9.20 4.33 -7.96
CA SER A 520 10.07 4.84 -6.88
C SER A 520 9.43 5.91 -6.00
N THR A 521 8.40 6.60 -6.48
CA THR A 521 7.65 7.61 -5.72
C THR A 521 6.47 7.03 -4.95
N ALA A 522 5.87 5.93 -5.42
CA ALA A 522 4.68 5.33 -4.84
C ALA A 522 4.89 4.76 -3.43
N LEU A 523 6.13 4.42 -3.06
CA LEU A 523 6.45 3.91 -1.72
C LEU A 523 6.62 5.02 -0.67
N TYR A 524 6.73 6.29 -1.07
CA TYR A 524 6.94 7.40 -0.15
C TYR A 524 5.77 7.63 0.84
N PRO A 525 4.48 7.63 0.43
CA PRO A 525 3.39 7.78 1.38
C PRO A 525 3.24 6.60 2.37
N PRO A 526 3.30 5.31 1.96
CA PRO A 526 3.39 4.18 2.90
C PRO A 526 4.59 4.25 3.86
N LYS A 527 5.77 4.67 3.37
CA LYS A 527 6.96 4.84 4.22
C LYS A 527 6.76 5.95 5.26
N ARG A 528 6.01 7.01 4.92
CA ARG A 528 5.55 8.04 5.88
C ARG A 528 4.41 7.58 6.79
N PHE A 529 3.56 6.65 6.37
CA PHE A 529 2.56 6.01 7.24
C PHE A 529 3.28 5.24 8.35
N LEU A 530 4.13 4.27 7.99
CA LEU A 530 4.87 3.46 8.97
C LEU A 530 5.84 4.33 9.80
N GLY A 531 6.53 5.28 9.17
CA GLY A 531 7.40 6.26 9.82
C GLY A 531 6.68 7.30 10.70
N ALA A 532 5.34 7.30 10.74
CA ALA A 532 4.61 8.11 11.70
C ALA A 532 4.79 7.58 13.13
N ALA A 533 4.81 6.25 13.33
CA ALA A 533 4.89 5.66 14.66
C ALA A 533 6.19 6.00 15.41
N ARG A 534 6.01 6.41 16.67
CA ARG A 534 7.03 6.95 17.58
C ARG A 534 6.47 7.01 18.99
N ASN A 535 7.35 6.89 19.98
CA ASN A 535 7.09 7.37 21.33
C ASN A 535 7.30 8.89 21.35
N ILE A 536 6.66 9.62 22.28
CA ILE A 536 6.73 11.08 22.34
C ILE A 536 7.08 11.57 23.74
N GLU A 537 8.04 12.48 23.82
CA GLU A 537 8.38 13.20 25.04
C GLU A 537 7.20 14.09 25.51
N ASN A 538 6.74 13.89 26.75
CA ASN A 538 5.62 14.63 27.35
C ASN A 538 4.31 14.59 26.55
N GLY A 539 4.06 13.50 25.82
CA GLY A 539 2.83 13.25 25.05
C GLY A 539 2.41 11.78 25.07
N GLY A 540 1.41 11.43 24.27
CA GLY A 540 1.03 10.03 24.03
C GLY A 540 1.87 9.39 22.93
N SER A 541 1.83 8.07 22.79
CA SER A 541 2.56 7.35 21.76
C SER A 541 1.72 7.00 20.53
N LEU A 542 2.36 6.90 19.36
CA LEU A 542 1.78 6.28 18.16
C LEU A 542 2.48 4.95 17.88
N THR A 543 1.80 3.84 18.15
CA THR A 543 2.27 2.49 17.81
C THR A 543 1.64 2.06 16.48
N ILE A 544 2.45 1.53 15.55
CA ILE A 544 1.96 0.90 14.32
C ILE A 544 2.52 -0.52 14.26
N ILE A 545 1.62 -1.49 14.13
CA ILE A 545 1.94 -2.90 13.89
C ILE A 545 1.34 -3.24 12.54
N ALA A 546 2.17 -3.37 11.51
CA ALA A 546 1.70 -3.62 10.15
C ALA A 546 2.12 -5.01 9.67
N SER A 547 1.21 -5.75 9.03
CA SER A 547 1.58 -6.99 8.34
C SER A 547 2.28 -6.68 7.02
N ALA A 548 3.28 -7.49 6.67
CA ALA A 548 3.97 -7.47 5.39
C ALA A 548 3.94 -8.87 4.78
N LEU A 549 3.49 -8.96 3.53
CA LEU A 549 3.42 -10.22 2.78
C LEU A 549 4.78 -10.50 2.12
N VAL A 550 5.30 -11.71 2.33
CA VAL A 550 6.52 -12.23 1.70
C VAL A 550 6.24 -13.58 1.03
N GLU A 551 7.19 -14.11 0.25
CA GLU A 551 7.06 -15.41 -0.45
C GLU A 551 5.79 -15.55 -1.34
N THR A 552 5.27 -14.44 -1.84
CA THR A 552 4.07 -14.39 -2.71
C THR A 552 4.38 -14.83 -4.15
N GLY A 553 5.66 -14.94 -4.51
CA GLY A 553 6.13 -15.10 -5.89
C GLY A 553 6.20 -13.80 -6.69
N SER A 554 5.77 -12.66 -6.13
CA SER A 554 5.81 -11.37 -6.82
C SER A 554 7.08 -10.60 -6.44
N THR A 555 7.93 -10.30 -7.43
CA THR A 555 9.14 -9.48 -7.24
C THR A 555 8.83 -8.06 -6.74
N GLY A 556 7.65 -7.53 -7.09
CA GLY A 556 7.16 -6.26 -6.54
C GLY A 556 6.93 -6.32 -5.03
N ASP A 557 6.37 -7.41 -4.48
CA ASP A 557 6.19 -7.55 -3.02
C ASP A 557 7.53 -7.60 -2.28
N THR A 558 8.53 -8.27 -2.85
CA THR A 558 9.89 -8.31 -2.29
C THR A 558 10.50 -6.91 -2.19
N VAL A 559 10.37 -6.09 -3.24
CA VAL A 559 10.90 -4.71 -3.24
C VAL A 559 10.10 -3.80 -2.29
N ILE A 560 8.78 -3.97 -2.21
CA ILE A 560 7.92 -3.29 -1.23
C ILE A 560 8.34 -3.66 0.21
N PHE A 561 8.64 -4.93 0.48
CA PHE A 561 9.05 -5.41 1.79
C PHE A 561 10.39 -4.82 2.25
N GLU A 562 11.44 -4.93 1.44
CA GLU A 562 12.79 -4.46 1.83
C GLU A 562 12.82 -2.94 2.10
N GLU A 563 12.05 -2.14 1.36
CA GLU A 563 11.90 -0.69 1.59
C GLU A 563 11.26 -0.34 2.95
N PHE A 564 10.34 -1.19 3.44
CA PHE A 564 9.72 -1.01 4.77
C PHE A 564 10.53 -1.65 5.90
N LYS A 565 11.28 -2.73 5.63
CA LYS A 565 12.16 -3.39 6.59
C LYS A 565 13.19 -2.42 7.20
N GLY A 566 13.74 -1.52 6.39
CA GLY A 566 14.62 -0.44 6.85
C GLY A 566 13.92 0.66 7.69
N THR A 567 12.59 0.68 7.72
CA THR A 567 11.77 1.71 8.42
C THR A 567 11.23 1.22 9.77
N GLY A 568 11.00 -0.09 9.89
CA GLY A 568 10.59 -0.74 11.14
C GLY A 568 11.69 -0.74 12.21
N ASN A 569 11.27 -0.92 13.47
CA ASN A 569 12.18 -1.17 14.60
C ASN A 569 11.81 -2.42 15.42
N ALA A 570 10.82 -3.21 14.98
CA ALA A 570 10.61 -4.59 15.41
C ALA A 570 10.12 -5.44 14.23
N GLU A 571 10.51 -6.70 14.18
CA GLU A 571 10.18 -7.65 13.10
C GLU A 571 9.74 -8.99 13.74
N LEU A 572 8.50 -9.41 13.50
CA LEU A 572 7.97 -10.72 13.88
C LEU A 572 7.84 -11.54 12.59
N LYS A 573 8.72 -12.51 12.39
CA LYS A 573 8.70 -13.36 11.21
C LYS A 573 7.92 -14.64 11.46
N LEU A 574 6.99 -14.97 10.56
CA LEU A 574 6.31 -16.25 10.53
C LEU A 574 6.95 -17.13 9.44
N ASP A 575 7.20 -18.41 9.75
CA ASP A 575 7.76 -19.38 8.78
C ASP A 575 6.67 -20.32 8.26
N ARG A 576 6.58 -20.38 6.93
CA ARG A 576 5.72 -21.31 6.19
C ARG A 576 5.94 -22.76 6.60
N LYS A 577 7.20 -23.19 6.79
CA LYS A 577 7.55 -24.57 7.16
C LYS A 577 7.06 -24.94 8.56
N ILE A 578 6.93 -23.97 9.46
CA ILE A 578 6.38 -24.18 10.81
C ILE A 578 4.85 -24.31 10.70
N ALA A 579 4.20 -23.45 9.92
CA ALA A 579 2.76 -23.48 9.68
C ALA A 579 2.30 -24.74 8.90
N ASP A 580 3.07 -25.22 7.91
CA ASP A 580 2.76 -26.41 7.12
C ASP A 580 2.81 -27.70 7.98
N ARG A 581 3.68 -27.74 9.02
CA ARG A 581 3.67 -28.77 10.08
C ARG A 581 2.54 -28.60 11.10
N ARG A 582 1.65 -27.61 10.93
CA ARG A 582 0.55 -27.20 11.84
C ARG A 582 1.00 -26.77 13.24
N VAL A 583 2.24 -26.28 13.38
CA VAL A 583 2.74 -25.71 14.63
C VAL A 583 2.35 -24.23 14.69
N PHE A 584 1.58 -23.86 15.71
CA PHE A 584 1.13 -22.48 15.95
C PHE A 584 1.42 -22.05 17.40
N PRO A 585 1.88 -20.82 17.65
CA PRO A 585 2.19 -19.76 16.68
C PRO A 585 3.38 -20.11 15.77
N ALA A 586 3.27 -19.83 14.47
CA ALA A 586 4.25 -20.23 13.46
C ALA A 586 5.47 -19.28 13.38
N VAL A 587 5.96 -18.81 14.53
CA VAL A 587 6.99 -17.77 14.65
C VAL A 587 8.39 -18.35 14.47
N ASP A 588 9.19 -17.74 13.60
CA ASP A 588 10.63 -17.97 13.56
C ASP A 588 11.28 -17.19 14.71
N VAL A 589 11.65 -17.91 15.76
CA VAL A 589 12.24 -17.36 16.99
C VAL A 589 13.60 -16.70 16.74
N ASN A 590 14.37 -17.20 15.76
CA ASN A 590 15.73 -16.74 15.50
C ASN A 590 15.77 -15.49 14.63
N GLN A 591 14.78 -15.31 13.74
CA GLN A 591 14.66 -14.11 12.88
C GLN A 591 13.78 -13.01 13.49
N SER A 592 13.04 -13.27 14.57
CA SER A 592 12.14 -12.29 15.20
C SER A 592 12.84 -11.49 16.31
N SER A 593 12.75 -10.15 16.26
CA SER A 593 13.47 -9.26 17.19
C SER A 593 12.87 -7.85 17.31
N THR A 594 13.15 -7.19 18.43
CA THR A 594 12.88 -5.76 18.66
C THR A 594 14.20 -5.02 18.82
N ARG A 595 14.37 -3.87 18.16
CA ARG A 595 15.53 -3.00 18.39
C ARG A 595 15.36 -2.24 19.70
N LYS A 596 16.40 -2.28 20.54
CA LYS A 596 16.41 -1.74 21.90
C LYS A 596 15.41 -2.39 22.85
N ASP A 597 15.31 -3.72 22.84
CA ASP A 597 14.40 -4.43 23.75
C ASP A 597 14.84 -4.35 25.22
N GLU A 598 16.09 -3.96 25.51
CA GLU A 598 16.55 -3.60 26.86
C GLU A 598 15.79 -2.41 27.47
N LEU A 599 15.14 -1.56 26.67
CA LEU A 599 14.33 -0.43 27.15
C LEU A 599 12.88 -0.83 27.51
N LEU A 600 12.49 -2.09 27.30
CA LEU A 600 11.13 -2.60 27.51
C LEU A 600 11.02 -3.64 28.64
N MET A 601 12.12 -3.91 29.34
CA MET A 601 12.27 -4.96 30.35
C MET A 601 13.09 -4.44 31.53
N SER A 602 13.01 -5.11 32.70
CA SER A 602 14.00 -4.87 33.75
C SER A 602 15.37 -5.45 33.35
N PRO A 603 16.49 -4.98 33.94
CA PRO A 603 17.81 -5.57 33.68
C PRO A 603 17.88 -7.07 33.98
N GLU A 604 17.15 -7.54 34.99
CA GLU A 604 17.01 -8.95 35.36
C GLU A 604 16.22 -9.74 34.31
N GLU A 605 15.04 -9.25 33.92
CA GLU A 605 14.19 -9.85 32.88
C GLU A 605 14.95 -9.95 31.55
N PHE A 606 15.62 -8.86 31.14
CA PHE A 606 16.49 -8.82 29.97
C PHE A 606 17.64 -9.83 30.06
N GLY A 607 18.31 -9.94 31.22
CA GLY A 607 19.39 -10.90 31.43
C GLY A 607 18.95 -12.36 31.28
N ILE A 608 17.73 -12.70 31.69
CA ILE A 608 17.15 -14.06 31.53
C ILE A 608 16.70 -14.27 30.07
N VAL A 609 15.99 -13.31 29.47
CA VAL A 609 15.55 -13.36 28.07
C VAL A 609 16.73 -13.45 27.10
N TYR A 610 17.85 -12.76 27.39
CA TYR A 610 19.09 -12.86 26.61
C TYR A 610 19.71 -14.26 26.69
N LYS A 611 19.76 -14.88 27.89
CA LYS A 611 20.18 -16.29 28.05
C LYS A 611 19.26 -17.25 27.27
N LEU A 612 17.94 -17.03 27.33
CA LEU A 612 16.96 -17.80 26.57
C LEU A 612 17.17 -17.69 25.05
N ARG A 613 17.30 -16.47 24.51
CA ARG A 613 17.61 -16.24 23.09
C ARG A 613 18.89 -16.98 22.67
N ARG A 614 19.95 -16.97 23.49
CA ARG A 614 21.20 -17.70 23.19
C ARG A 614 20.99 -19.21 23.11
N VAL A 615 20.23 -19.81 24.02
CA VAL A 615 19.90 -21.25 23.96
C VAL A 615 19.09 -21.58 22.70
N LEU A 616 18.07 -20.79 22.37
CA LEU A 616 17.22 -21.03 21.20
C LEU A 616 17.97 -20.81 19.87
N SER A 617 18.93 -19.88 19.82
CA SER A 617 19.79 -19.64 18.65
C SER A 617 20.77 -20.79 18.32
N GLY A 618 20.96 -21.74 19.25
CA GLY A 618 21.70 -22.98 19.00
C GLY A 618 20.87 -24.08 18.33
N LEU A 619 19.58 -23.84 18.07
CA LEU A 619 18.64 -24.79 17.47
C LEU A 619 18.13 -24.26 16.13
N ASP A 620 17.81 -25.16 15.20
CA ASP A 620 17.10 -24.79 13.97
C ASP A 620 15.71 -24.23 14.32
N SER A 621 15.20 -23.25 13.55
CA SER A 621 14.03 -22.45 13.95
C SER A 621 12.77 -23.29 14.21
N GLN A 622 12.64 -24.45 13.55
CA GLN A 622 11.59 -25.44 13.85
C GLN A 622 11.72 -26.03 15.26
N GLN A 623 12.92 -26.48 15.63
CA GLN A 623 13.21 -27.06 16.94
C GLN A 623 13.12 -26.01 18.05
N ALA A 624 13.53 -24.76 17.77
CA ALA A 624 13.45 -23.65 18.71
C ALA A 624 12.01 -23.33 19.12
N ILE A 625 11.07 -23.23 18.17
CA ILE A 625 9.66 -22.99 18.50
C ILE A 625 8.99 -24.20 19.15
N ASP A 626 9.31 -25.42 18.70
CA ASP A 626 8.74 -26.66 19.27
C ASP A 626 9.18 -26.83 20.74
N LEU A 627 10.45 -26.52 21.06
CA LEU A 627 10.96 -26.48 22.43
C LEU A 627 10.31 -25.37 23.27
N LEU A 628 10.23 -24.14 22.75
CA LEU A 628 9.65 -23.00 23.47
C LEU A 628 8.17 -23.26 23.82
N ILE A 629 7.38 -23.73 22.86
CA ILE A 629 5.97 -24.12 23.08
C ILE A 629 5.87 -25.26 24.10
N SER A 630 6.78 -26.25 24.06
CA SER A 630 6.80 -27.38 25.00
C SER A 630 7.06 -26.95 26.45
N GLN A 631 7.95 -25.96 26.68
CA GLN A 631 8.21 -25.43 28.03
C GLN A 631 7.12 -24.43 28.49
N LEU A 632 6.61 -23.56 27.61
CA LEU A 632 5.53 -22.64 27.95
C LEU A 632 4.24 -23.36 28.34
N LYS A 633 3.96 -24.54 27.78
CA LYS A 633 2.83 -25.40 28.18
C LYS A 633 2.93 -25.99 29.59
N LYS A 634 4.11 -25.96 30.23
CA LYS A 634 4.33 -26.43 31.62
C LYS A 634 4.13 -25.33 32.66
N THR A 635 3.93 -24.09 32.22
CA THR A 635 3.88 -22.89 33.07
C THR A 635 2.65 -22.06 32.74
N LYS A 636 2.07 -21.41 33.75
CA LYS A 636 0.90 -20.55 33.61
C LYS A 636 1.26 -19.17 33.10
N THR A 637 2.44 -18.65 33.45
CA THR A 637 2.91 -17.31 33.06
C THR A 637 4.33 -17.29 32.52
N ASN A 638 4.69 -16.23 31.80
CA ASN A 638 6.05 -15.98 31.33
C ASN A 638 7.01 -15.68 32.49
N VAL A 639 6.52 -15.12 33.61
CA VAL A 639 7.32 -14.90 34.82
C VAL A 639 7.73 -16.24 35.45
N GLU A 640 6.79 -17.18 35.58
CA GLU A 640 7.07 -18.55 36.05
C GLU A 640 8.07 -19.28 35.14
N PHE A 641 7.89 -19.15 33.82
CA PHE A 641 8.82 -19.69 32.83
C PHE A 641 10.22 -19.09 32.93
N LEU A 642 10.36 -17.77 33.05
CA LEU A 642 11.66 -17.11 33.16
C LEU A 642 12.39 -17.50 34.45
N MET A 643 11.69 -17.66 35.58
CA MET A 643 12.29 -18.21 36.80
C MET A 643 12.81 -19.65 36.58
N GLN A 644 12.04 -20.52 35.93
CA GLN A 644 12.50 -21.87 35.57
C GLN A 644 13.72 -21.84 34.61
N VAL A 645 13.77 -20.91 33.66
CA VAL A 645 14.94 -20.73 32.78
C VAL A 645 16.15 -20.25 33.59
N GLN A 646 15.99 -19.33 34.54
CA GLN A 646 17.07 -18.84 35.39
C GLN A 646 17.67 -19.95 36.25
N THR A 647 16.85 -20.82 36.85
CA THR A 647 17.32 -21.97 37.66
C THR A 647 18.01 -23.04 36.82
N ASN A 648 17.49 -23.34 35.62
CA ASN A 648 17.98 -24.44 34.79
C ASN A 648 19.07 -24.05 33.77
N ALA A 649 19.43 -22.76 33.66
CA ALA A 649 20.45 -22.31 32.71
C ALA A 649 21.86 -22.77 33.16
N PRO A 650 22.62 -23.49 32.31
CA PRO A 650 24.00 -23.85 32.63
C PRO A 650 24.84 -22.57 32.78
N GLY A 651 25.43 -22.40 33.97
CA GLY A 651 26.07 -21.16 34.42
C GLY A 651 25.42 -20.52 35.65
N ALA A 652 24.32 -21.06 36.18
CA ALA A 652 23.67 -20.60 37.41
C ALA A 652 24.40 -20.97 38.73
N MET A 653 25.75 -21.04 38.73
CA MET A 653 26.60 -21.13 39.92
C MET A 653 27.98 -20.51 39.65
N LYS A 654 28.29 -19.45 40.40
CA LYS A 654 29.56 -18.70 40.58
C LYS A 654 29.44 -17.22 40.24
N ASP A 655 29.00 -16.47 41.25
CA ASP A 655 29.55 -15.18 41.69
C ASP A 655 29.21 -15.12 43.19
N ASP A 656 30.21 -15.40 44.04
CA ASP A 656 30.19 -15.25 45.51
C ASP A 656 30.81 -13.88 45.88
#